data_AF-A0A4R6SXJ9-F1
#
_entry.id   AF-A0A4R6SXJ9-F1
#
_cell.length_a   1.000
_cell.length_b   1.000
_cell.length_c   1.000
_cell.angle_alpha   90.00
_cell.angle_beta   90.00
_cell.angle_gamma   90.00
#
_symmetry.space_group_name_H-M   'P 1'
#
loop_
_entity.id
_entity.type
_entity.pdbx_description
1 polymer ?
#
loop_
_entity_poly.entity_id
_entity_poly.type
_entity_poly.pdbx_seq_one_letter_code
_entity_poly.pdbx_strand_id
1 'polypeptide(L)'
;MNKIYIFFIFSFLISTQVSAQGKVTLRDAKEISYQAKATVQSYESLLNYIAFSDNTASELQETLENSYKPNKNRIFYNKGVIVEDDISTKSKPGSTKELPAEKYLNDFDLQYEKGVDNSVVFSNIVVSSVKQLDYIYVNVKYDSKFSNKNKISKTGYEPTQREALVRMEGQGNGQWKAFILGIKFYNPADSIGSAKNNAEVTTDESENATAVSAEDLKREQESFIAAREEERKKQEAIYDEFLELATSALSNKRYKESLEYLEKAKEIKPMVPTLERRIQEAKRLVAENTYENFKNKADLAKSERRFVDAIALYKEAQVLNPAAFAEIDAAIKPIAKKVEELGLPKSKLESQDYQGAIASCEALLKENKKIKNEFPELYYIEGAAYQAMYEKTPENKLKDKALENYNQAITIFPNYIDARVARANFYVKHKNDPVSAIADYDVLTTNLLDLAPNKPKYYAAKAKLKDDVKNMEGAVADYGKAIALSPKTATYYCDLGELQFRLKSHDLALKNLTTAITLDPKFSNAYYHRGMNYIELKDTRLAGLDFMEAEKAGIDAPKVKNIEQKSDEFLKKGQDLLVSGNFADADSAFNKSLEIRNCNSISLFGKAEIRFLTAKKLEEKEAASVFNGKYQEGIDLYKRAILCNPKYSEAYFKKGLSHTRKAEYELAIESFSDAIAADSSNVVAYIEKGNALQITTSFQKASEAYIAAIALLKTNLEATKKNGKKEQLPLINSDISLVSQLNGEALYNIQQYAPAILALEQAMDYNEKNAEALYYMGLVYDAQNELSKATKNFNEGLKYEKKYKYFFANGKVYFKTKNYADAITNFDEGIRLDDGNKVKDKHYLRGLSYLKLKQWDNAVKDFSEYGKVDVSATDAAYFADMGLAQLYLNQDADAGKNFNKAVELKNDHAQALYGLGLVSARASSFDKAYEYLEKAYMTRQIIKDQYAPEEKAFLADFMKVKANKTKFNQLKSSYAIAK
;
A
#
# COMPACT_ATOMS: atom_id res chain seq x y z
N MET A 1 -29.49 21.35 -9.45
CA MET A 1 -30.92 21.36 -9.80
C MET A 1 -31.42 19.93 -9.90
N ASN A 2 -32.42 19.61 -9.07
CA ASN A 2 -33.41 18.53 -9.14
C ASN A 2 -32.95 17.09 -9.40
N LYS A 3 -32.64 16.39 -8.30
CA LYS A 3 -33.10 14.99 -8.08
C LYS A 3 -33.56 14.85 -6.62
N ILE A 4 -34.69 15.48 -6.30
CA ILE A 4 -35.51 15.19 -5.11
C ILE A 4 -36.61 14.24 -5.59
N TYR A 5 -36.39 12.95 -5.44
CA TYR A 5 -37.36 11.84 -5.45
C TYR A 5 -36.56 10.71 -4.77
N ILE A 6 -36.93 10.12 -3.64
CA ILE A 6 -38.22 9.53 -3.25
C ILE A 6 -38.26 9.50 -1.71
N PHE A 7 -39.10 10.31 -1.06
CA PHE A 7 -39.63 10.04 0.30
C PHE A 7 -41.05 10.63 0.43
N PHE A 8 -41.79 10.54 -0.67
CA PHE A 8 -43.22 10.69 -0.71
C PHE A 8 -43.77 9.36 -1.21
N ILE A 9 -44.80 8.84 -0.52
CA ILE A 9 -45.71 7.78 -1.00
C ILE A 9 -45.19 6.34 -0.76
N PHE A 10 -45.43 5.83 0.46
CA PHE A 10 -46.05 4.50 0.61
C PHE A 10 -47.57 4.75 0.67
N SER A 11 -48.16 5.09 -0.47
CA SER A 11 -49.60 5.05 -0.70
C SER A 11 -49.86 4.34 -2.02
N PHE A 12 -50.98 3.60 -2.04
CA PHE A 12 -51.47 2.65 -3.04
C PHE A 12 -50.88 1.23 -2.95
N LEU A 13 -51.65 0.13 -2.86
CA LEU A 13 -53.08 -0.08 -3.09
C LEU A 13 -53.48 -1.44 -2.47
N ILE A 14 -54.18 -1.45 -1.33
CA ILE A 14 -55.15 -2.52 -1.01
C ILE A 14 -56.42 -1.81 -0.55
N SER A 15 -57.32 -1.63 -1.50
CA SER A 15 -58.72 -1.37 -1.23
C SER A 15 -59.31 -2.59 -0.55
N THR A 16 -59.69 -2.51 0.72
CA THR A 16 -60.93 -3.08 1.27
C THR A 16 -61.12 -2.62 2.72
N GLN A 17 -62.28 -1.98 2.94
CA GLN A 17 -62.97 -1.76 4.22
C GLN A 17 -62.17 -1.16 5.40
N VAL A 18 -62.39 0.15 5.59
CA VAL A 18 -62.30 0.84 6.88
C VAL A 18 -63.11 0.03 7.91
N SER A 19 -62.42 -0.51 8.91
CA SER A 19 -63.02 -1.15 10.09
C SER A 19 -62.25 -0.72 11.33
N ALA A 20 -62.95 0.00 12.21
CA ALA A 20 -62.65 0.37 13.60
C ALA A 20 -61.46 1.33 13.86
N GLN A 21 -61.77 2.63 13.98
CA GLN A 21 -61.00 3.56 14.83
C GLN A 21 -60.99 3.01 16.27
N GLY A 22 -59.90 2.35 16.68
CA GLY A 22 -59.68 2.04 18.09
C GLY A 22 -59.27 3.32 18.84
N LYS A 23 -60.04 3.73 19.85
CA LYS A 23 -59.66 4.81 20.77
C LYS A 23 -58.47 4.34 21.61
N VAL A 24 -57.42 5.16 21.75
CA VAL A 24 -56.26 4.85 22.61
C VAL A 24 -56.53 5.41 24.01
N THR A 25 -56.55 4.59 25.05
CA THR A 25 -56.77 5.10 26.41
C THR A 25 -55.49 5.71 27.01
N LEU A 26 -55.61 6.50 28.08
CA LEU A 26 -54.46 7.01 28.84
C LEU A 26 -53.57 5.87 29.36
N ARG A 27 -54.18 4.74 29.76
CA ARG A 27 -53.45 3.53 30.17
C ARG A 27 -52.65 2.95 29.00
N ASP A 28 -53.24 2.86 27.83
CA ASP A 28 -52.56 2.38 26.62
C ASP A 28 -51.41 3.30 26.23
N ALA A 29 -51.64 4.62 26.26
CA ALA A 29 -50.61 5.59 25.89
C ALA A 29 -49.39 5.55 26.83
N LYS A 30 -49.59 5.27 28.13
CA LYS A 30 -48.50 5.03 29.09
C LYS A 30 -47.71 3.77 28.78
N GLU A 31 -48.43 2.66 28.57
CA GLU A 31 -47.80 1.37 28.27
C GLU A 31 -47.07 1.41 26.93
N ILE A 32 -47.67 2.02 25.89
CA ILE A 32 -47.07 2.22 24.58
C ILE A 32 -45.73 2.96 24.72
N SER A 33 -45.71 4.07 25.46
CA SER A 33 -44.49 4.86 25.65
C SER A 33 -43.41 4.10 26.41
N TYR A 34 -43.78 3.35 27.44
CA TYR A 34 -42.85 2.50 28.18
C TYR A 34 -42.26 1.41 27.29
N GLN A 35 -43.09 0.67 26.55
CA GLN A 35 -42.65 -0.42 25.67
C GLN A 35 -41.79 0.10 24.52
N ALA A 36 -42.14 1.24 23.91
CA ALA A 36 -41.33 1.84 22.86
C ALA A 36 -39.93 2.26 23.36
N LYS A 37 -39.85 2.85 24.56
CA LYS A 37 -38.57 3.17 25.21
C LYS A 37 -37.76 1.91 25.48
N ALA A 38 -38.39 0.87 26.03
CA ALA A 38 -37.75 -0.41 26.33
C ALA A 38 -37.23 -1.13 25.07
N THR A 39 -37.94 -1.05 23.94
CA THR A 39 -37.49 -1.64 22.67
C THR A 39 -36.23 -0.96 22.12
N VAL A 40 -36.09 0.37 22.24
CA VAL A 40 -34.86 1.07 21.85
C VAL A 40 -33.68 0.69 22.76
N GLN A 41 -33.92 0.49 24.06
CA GLN A 41 -32.91 -0.04 24.99
C GLN A 41 -32.55 -1.50 24.69
N SER A 42 -33.51 -2.30 24.20
CA SER A 42 -33.24 -3.66 23.73
C SER A 42 -32.40 -3.66 22.45
N TYR A 43 -32.61 -2.67 21.57
CA TYR A 43 -31.75 -2.46 20.40
C TYR A 43 -30.31 -2.07 20.80
N GLU A 44 -30.13 -1.20 21.80
CA GLU A 44 -28.81 -0.90 22.39
C GLU A 44 -28.12 -2.18 22.91
N SER A 45 -28.89 -3.02 23.62
CA SER A 45 -28.40 -4.29 24.17
C SER A 45 -27.99 -5.26 23.06
N LEU A 46 -28.76 -5.31 21.95
CA LEU A 46 -28.43 -6.10 20.77
C LEU A 46 -27.12 -5.64 20.12
N LEU A 47 -26.89 -4.33 19.97
CA LEU A 47 -25.64 -3.83 19.42
C LEU A 47 -24.45 -4.13 20.33
N ASN A 48 -24.59 -3.95 21.64
CA ASN A 48 -23.55 -4.35 22.59
C ASN A 48 -23.28 -5.85 22.57
N TYR A 49 -24.30 -6.67 22.37
CA TYR A 49 -24.13 -8.11 22.15
C TYR A 49 -23.29 -8.37 20.90
N ILE A 50 -23.59 -7.75 19.76
CA ILE A 50 -22.80 -7.93 18.53
C ILE A 50 -21.35 -7.43 18.71
N ALA A 51 -21.16 -6.34 19.46
CA ALA A 51 -19.87 -5.73 19.75
C ALA A 51 -19.00 -6.53 20.74
N PHE A 52 -19.49 -7.63 21.33
CA PHE A 52 -18.75 -8.39 22.32
C PHE A 52 -17.77 -9.37 21.67
N SER A 53 -16.48 -9.31 22.03
CA SER A 53 -15.39 -10.05 21.34
C SER A 53 -15.52 -11.56 21.42
N ASP A 54 -16.12 -12.06 22.49
CA ASP A 54 -16.03 -13.47 22.80
C ASP A 54 -17.20 -14.28 22.20
N ASN A 55 -18.17 -13.65 21.53
CA ASN A 55 -19.33 -14.33 20.94
C ASN A 55 -18.92 -15.29 19.82
N THR A 56 -19.40 -16.54 19.88
CA THR A 56 -19.18 -17.49 18.78
C THR A 56 -20.01 -17.09 17.56
N ALA A 57 -19.55 -17.48 16.36
CA ALA A 57 -20.29 -17.19 15.13
C ALA A 57 -21.73 -17.75 15.15
N SER A 58 -21.94 -18.92 15.76
CA SER A 58 -23.26 -19.55 15.87
C SER A 58 -24.20 -18.78 16.81
N GLU A 59 -23.72 -18.40 18.00
CA GLU A 59 -24.49 -17.61 18.97
C GLU A 59 -24.87 -16.24 18.40
N LEU A 60 -23.97 -15.64 17.63
CA LEU A 60 -24.20 -14.36 16.98
C LEU A 60 -25.25 -14.49 15.88
N GLN A 61 -25.11 -15.46 14.99
CA GLN A 61 -26.05 -15.68 13.90
C GLN A 61 -27.47 -15.95 14.43
N GLU A 62 -27.61 -16.80 15.45
CA GLU A 62 -28.90 -17.07 16.08
C GLU A 62 -29.52 -15.80 16.66
N THR A 63 -28.74 -14.99 17.37
CA THR A 63 -29.22 -13.74 17.99
C THR A 63 -29.62 -12.70 16.95
N LEU A 64 -28.83 -12.56 15.88
CA LEU A 64 -29.14 -11.70 14.75
C LEU A 64 -30.45 -12.12 14.08
N GLU A 65 -30.60 -13.41 13.77
CA GLU A 65 -31.84 -13.93 13.18
C GLU A 65 -33.04 -13.74 14.11
N ASN A 66 -32.86 -13.94 15.42
CA ASN A 66 -33.92 -13.77 16.39
C ASN A 66 -34.36 -12.30 16.56
N SER A 67 -33.50 -11.34 16.24
CA SER A 67 -33.82 -9.91 16.35
C SER A 67 -34.91 -9.43 15.37
N TYR A 68 -35.14 -10.18 14.28
CA TYR A 68 -36.11 -9.82 13.24
C TYR A 68 -37.04 -10.96 12.80
N LYS A 69 -36.87 -12.19 13.31
CA LYS A 69 -37.81 -13.31 13.10
C LYS A 69 -39.00 -13.23 14.07
N PRO A 70 -40.20 -13.74 13.70
CA PRO A 70 -41.36 -13.79 14.61
C PRO A 70 -41.15 -14.78 15.77
N ASN A 71 -40.51 -14.34 16.85
CA ASN A 71 -40.31 -15.10 18.09
C ASN A 71 -40.52 -14.20 19.33
N LYS A 72 -40.21 -14.69 20.54
CA LYS A 72 -40.36 -13.91 21.79
C LYS A 72 -39.51 -12.63 21.81
N ASN A 73 -38.41 -12.58 21.07
CA ASN A 73 -37.30 -11.62 21.22
C ASN A 73 -37.13 -10.67 20.02
N ARG A 74 -38.13 -10.61 19.14
CA ARG A 74 -38.15 -9.75 17.96
C ARG A 74 -38.09 -8.27 18.35
N ILE A 75 -37.06 -7.56 17.89
CA ILE A 75 -36.85 -6.10 18.08
C ILE A 75 -37.28 -5.34 16.83
N PHE A 76 -36.80 -5.77 15.66
CA PHE A 76 -37.19 -5.22 14.36
C PHE A 76 -38.43 -5.93 13.85
N TYR A 77 -39.34 -5.19 13.22
CA TYR A 77 -40.59 -5.78 12.73
C TYR A 77 -40.36 -6.93 11.74
N ASN A 78 -39.35 -6.79 10.87
CA ASN A 78 -38.80 -7.85 10.02
C ASN A 78 -37.36 -7.49 9.58
N LYS A 79 -36.71 -8.41 8.85
CA LYS A 79 -35.31 -8.24 8.41
C LYS A 79 -35.06 -7.09 7.43
N GLY A 80 -36.11 -6.65 6.73
CA GLY A 80 -36.07 -5.60 5.71
C GLY A 80 -36.30 -4.19 6.24
N VAL A 81 -36.50 -4.02 7.56
CA VAL A 81 -36.59 -2.71 8.21
C VAL A 81 -35.37 -1.85 7.85
N ILE A 82 -35.59 -0.60 7.46
CA ILE A 82 -34.51 0.27 6.97
C ILE A 82 -33.82 0.99 8.15
N VAL A 83 -32.49 0.95 8.15
CA VAL A 83 -31.60 1.63 9.09
C VAL A 83 -30.61 2.47 8.28
N GLU A 84 -30.56 3.77 8.56
CA GLU A 84 -29.53 4.65 7.98
C GLU A 84 -28.16 4.33 8.59
N ASP A 85 -27.18 4.01 7.75
CA ASP A 85 -25.83 3.57 8.13
C ASP A 85 -25.06 4.62 8.96
N ASP A 86 -24.89 4.39 10.25
CA ASP A 86 -23.98 5.14 11.14
C ASP A 86 -22.70 4.35 11.49
N ILE A 87 -22.48 3.22 10.83
CA ILE A 87 -21.28 2.37 10.95
C ILE A 87 -20.14 2.97 10.11
N SER A 88 -20.49 3.57 8.97
CA SER A 88 -19.52 4.38 8.22
C SER A 88 -19.20 5.66 8.97
N THR A 89 -17.94 5.85 9.34
CA THR A 89 -17.45 7.03 10.08
C THR A 89 -17.49 8.34 9.28
N LYS A 90 -18.02 8.31 8.05
CA LYS A 90 -18.26 9.47 7.18
C LYS A 90 -19.75 9.80 7.01
N SER A 91 -20.65 9.03 7.60
CA SER A 91 -22.09 9.24 7.47
C SER A 91 -22.53 10.55 8.11
N LYS A 92 -23.36 11.30 7.37
CA LYS A 92 -23.95 12.56 7.82
C LYS A 92 -25.45 12.58 7.47
N PRO A 93 -26.29 13.25 8.27
CA PRO A 93 -27.70 13.45 7.93
C PRO A 93 -27.86 13.96 6.49
N GLY A 94 -28.68 13.27 5.68
CA GLY A 94 -28.98 13.64 4.28
C GLY A 94 -28.04 13.10 3.20
N SER A 95 -26.94 12.42 3.53
CA SER A 95 -26.05 11.75 2.55
C SER A 95 -25.75 10.29 2.92
N THR A 96 -26.56 9.69 3.79
CA THR A 96 -26.29 8.38 4.38
C THR A 96 -26.89 7.26 3.53
N LYS A 97 -26.22 6.11 3.50
CA LYS A 97 -26.71 4.89 2.86
C LYS A 97 -27.79 4.22 3.70
N GLU A 98 -28.91 3.86 3.07
CA GLU A 98 -29.97 3.07 3.70
C GLU A 98 -29.69 1.58 3.59
N LEU A 99 -29.77 0.87 4.72
CA LEU A 99 -29.48 -0.56 4.80
C LEU A 99 -30.68 -1.30 5.40
N PRO A 100 -31.03 -2.49 4.89
CA PRO A 100 -31.91 -3.42 5.62
C PRO A 100 -31.30 -3.80 6.97
N ALA A 101 -32.14 -4.02 8.00
CA ALA A 101 -31.70 -4.31 9.37
C ALA A 101 -30.75 -5.51 9.43
N GLU A 102 -31.04 -6.60 8.69
CA GLU A 102 -30.14 -7.75 8.58
C GLU A 102 -28.75 -7.35 8.06
N LYS A 103 -28.70 -6.51 7.03
CA LYS A 103 -27.44 -6.03 6.46
C LYS A 103 -26.72 -5.09 7.40
N TYR A 104 -27.43 -4.15 8.01
CA TYR A 104 -26.86 -3.23 8.98
C TYR A 104 -26.22 -3.97 10.15
N LEU A 105 -26.91 -4.94 10.76
CA LEU A 105 -26.38 -5.68 11.91
C LEU A 105 -25.17 -6.56 11.53
N ASN A 106 -25.17 -7.17 10.34
CA ASN A 106 -24.02 -7.90 9.81
C ASN A 106 -22.84 -6.98 9.50
N ASP A 107 -23.09 -5.83 8.87
CA ASP A 107 -22.06 -4.83 8.60
C ASP A 107 -21.48 -4.29 9.92
N PHE A 108 -22.29 -4.15 10.97
CA PHE A 108 -21.85 -3.74 12.30
C PHE A 108 -20.91 -4.78 12.91
N ASP A 109 -21.27 -6.07 12.88
CA ASP A 109 -20.40 -7.18 13.32
C ASP A 109 -19.02 -7.18 12.61
N LEU A 110 -19.06 -7.00 11.30
CA LEU A 110 -17.88 -7.05 10.44
C LEU A 110 -16.96 -5.84 10.63
N GLN A 111 -17.53 -4.64 10.79
CA GLN A 111 -16.77 -3.39 10.73
C GLN A 111 -16.48 -2.77 12.10
N TYR A 112 -17.28 -3.06 13.12
CA TYR A 112 -17.06 -2.54 14.46
C TYR A 112 -16.03 -3.39 15.22
N GLU A 113 -15.06 -2.76 15.88
CA GLU A 113 -14.07 -3.45 16.69
C GLU A 113 -14.73 -3.97 17.97
N LYS A 114 -14.64 -5.29 18.17
CA LYS A 114 -15.26 -5.94 19.30
C LYS A 114 -14.42 -5.76 20.55
N GLY A 115 -15.07 -5.65 21.71
CA GLY A 115 -14.42 -5.49 23.00
C GLY A 115 -15.02 -6.39 24.08
N VAL A 116 -14.41 -6.35 25.26
CA VAL A 116 -14.85 -7.10 26.46
C VAL A 116 -15.81 -6.31 27.35
N ASP A 117 -16.09 -5.05 27.01
CA ASP A 117 -16.98 -4.15 27.73
C ASP A 117 -18.06 -3.58 26.80
N ASN A 118 -19.17 -3.10 27.38
CA ASN A 118 -20.19 -2.37 26.65
C ASN A 118 -19.57 -1.11 26.03
N SER A 119 -19.75 -0.96 24.71
CA SER A 119 -19.13 0.12 23.93
C SER A 119 -20.13 0.92 23.10
N VAL A 120 -21.39 0.49 23.07
CA VAL A 120 -22.51 1.22 22.48
C VAL A 120 -23.37 1.76 23.62
N VAL A 121 -23.67 3.06 23.59
CA VAL A 121 -24.48 3.70 24.64
C VAL A 121 -25.56 4.55 23.99
N PHE A 122 -26.82 4.34 24.38
CA PHE A 122 -27.94 5.20 24.04
C PHE A 122 -28.35 6.07 25.22
N SER A 123 -28.51 7.38 25.00
CA SER A 123 -28.89 8.34 26.02
C SER A 123 -29.99 9.29 25.52
N ASN A 124 -30.53 10.12 26.42
CA ASN A 124 -31.57 11.10 26.10
C ASN A 124 -32.77 10.50 25.33
N ILE A 125 -33.20 9.30 25.74
CA ILE A 125 -34.28 8.56 25.07
C ILE A 125 -35.63 9.22 25.39
N VAL A 126 -36.26 9.82 24.38
CA VAL A 126 -37.54 10.54 24.47
C VAL A 126 -38.54 9.97 23.49
N VAL A 127 -39.73 9.60 23.97
CA VAL A 127 -40.83 9.06 23.15
C VAL A 127 -41.79 10.19 22.76
N SER A 128 -42.24 10.21 21.50
CA SER A 128 -43.24 11.16 21.02
C SER A 128 -44.65 10.81 21.52
N SER A 129 -45.60 11.72 21.31
CA SER A 129 -47.03 11.40 21.42
C SER A 129 -47.40 10.21 20.53
N VAL A 130 -48.41 9.45 20.96
CA VAL A 130 -48.96 8.31 20.22
C VAL A 130 -49.59 8.79 18.93
N LYS A 131 -49.28 8.12 17.82
CA LYS A 131 -49.79 8.42 16.49
C LYS A 131 -50.51 7.21 15.93
N GLN A 132 -51.47 7.47 15.02
CA GLN A 132 -52.32 6.43 14.46
C GLN A 132 -52.47 6.60 12.94
N LEU A 133 -52.20 5.50 12.23
CA LEU A 133 -52.54 5.27 10.82
C LEU A 133 -53.36 3.96 10.77
N ASP A 134 -53.05 3.05 9.84
CA ASP A 134 -53.56 1.66 9.87
C ASP A 134 -52.98 0.84 11.05
N TYR A 135 -52.06 1.43 11.82
CA TYR A 135 -51.46 0.88 13.03
C TYR A 135 -51.09 2.01 13.99
N ILE A 136 -50.91 1.67 15.27
CA ILE A 136 -50.41 2.59 16.30
C ILE A 136 -48.89 2.66 16.25
N TYR A 137 -48.33 3.85 16.36
CA TYR A 137 -46.87 4.05 16.35
C TYR A 137 -46.43 5.27 17.15
N VAL A 138 -45.15 5.28 17.51
CA VAL A 138 -44.45 6.40 18.14
C VAL A 138 -43.08 6.61 17.51
N ASN A 139 -42.56 7.82 17.60
CA ASN A 139 -41.15 8.10 17.30
C ASN A 139 -40.37 8.14 18.61
N VAL A 140 -39.24 7.46 18.67
CA VAL A 140 -38.33 7.46 19.81
C VAL A 140 -37.03 8.13 19.40
N LYS A 141 -36.74 9.28 20.01
CA LYS A 141 -35.49 10.01 19.82
C LYS A 141 -34.47 9.58 20.85
N TYR A 142 -33.20 9.48 20.45
CA TYR A 142 -32.10 9.13 21.35
C TYR A 142 -30.77 9.60 20.77
N ASP A 143 -29.81 9.83 21.65
CA ASP A 143 -28.41 10.00 21.27
C ASP A 143 -27.73 8.63 21.25
N SER A 144 -26.91 8.36 20.25
CA SER A 144 -26.14 7.13 20.06
C SER A 144 -24.65 7.42 20.06
N LYS A 145 -23.89 6.65 20.85
CA LYS A 145 -22.43 6.76 20.91
C LYS A 145 -21.79 5.38 20.80
N PHE A 146 -20.88 5.24 19.83
CA PHE A 146 -20.03 4.06 19.65
C PHE A 146 -18.59 4.39 20.11
N SER A 147 -18.05 3.60 21.03
CA SER A 147 -16.79 3.92 21.73
C SER A 147 -15.58 3.10 21.26
N ASN A 148 -15.78 1.95 20.63
CA ASN A 148 -14.70 1.16 20.02
C ASN A 148 -14.38 1.67 18.61
N LYS A 149 -13.25 1.22 18.05
CA LYS A 149 -12.81 1.67 16.71
C LYS A 149 -13.59 0.97 15.61
N ASN A 150 -13.53 1.55 14.41
CA ASN A 150 -13.93 0.87 13.19
C ASN A 150 -12.71 0.10 12.63
N LYS A 151 -12.88 -1.16 12.23
CA LYS A 151 -11.81 -2.02 11.70
C LYS A 151 -11.31 -1.58 10.32
N ILE A 152 -12.11 -0.84 9.58
CA ILE A 152 -11.85 -0.42 8.19
C ILE A 152 -11.46 1.07 8.11
N SER A 153 -12.04 1.90 8.97
CA SER A 153 -11.84 3.36 8.95
C SER A 153 -10.86 3.85 10.01
N LYS A 154 -10.03 4.84 9.65
CA LYS A 154 -9.06 5.47 10.56
C LYS A 154 -9.64 6.58 11.43
N THR A 155 -10.85 7.05 11.15
CA THR A 155 -11.53 8.06 11.97
C THR A 155 -12.41 7.38 13.01
N GLY A 156 -12.51 7.95 14.22
CA GLY A 156 -13.42 7.46 15.25
C GLY A 156 -14.89 7.72 14.88
N TYR A 157 -15.79 7.11 15.65
CA TYR A 157 -17.21 7.42 15.57
C TYR A 157 -17.51 8.73 16.30
N GLU A 158 -18.37 9.55 15.69
CA GLU A 158 -18.94 10.72 16.34
C GLU A 158 -20.29 10.35 16.97
N PRO A 159 -20.65 10.93 18.14
CA PRO A 159 -22.00 10.78 18.68
C PRO A 159 -23.05 11.29 17.68
N THR A 160 -24.15 10.55 17.52
CA THR A 160 -25.21 10.88 16.57
C THR A 160 -26.56 10.99 17.27
N GLN A 161 -27.41 11.88 16.78
CA GLN A 161 -28.81 11.92 17.20
C GLN A 161 -29.65 11.08 16.23
N ARG A 162 -30.47 10.20 16.77
CA ARG A 162 -31.22 9.19 16.01
C ARG A 162 -32.71 9.26 16.35
N GLU A 163 -33.54 8.83 15.42
CA GLU A 163 -34.97 8.65 15.59
C GLU A 163 -35.37 7.26 15.10
N ALA A 164 -35.96 6.46 15.99
CA ALA A 164 -36.57 5.18 15.66
C ALA A 164 -38.09 5.33 15.51
N LEU A 165 -38.62 4.85 14.39
CA LEU A 165 -40.06 4.68 14.19
C LEU A 165 -40.47 3.33 14.79
N VAL A 166 -41.33 3.33 15.80
CA VAL A 166 -41.72 2.13 16.54
C VAL A 166 -43.21 1.87 16.36
N ARG A 167 -43.55 0.71 15.81
CA ARG A 167 -44.93 0.21 15.70
C ARG A 167 -45.34 -0.50 16.97
N MET A 168 -46.60 -0.31 17.35
CA MET A 168 -47.23 -0.91 18.51
C MET A 168 -48.32 -1.88 18.07
N GLU A 169 -48.30 -3.09 18.62
CA GLU A 169 -49.31 -4.11 18.39
C GLU A 169 -49.98 -4.48 19.73
N GLY A 170 -51.30 -4.28 19.82
CA GLY A 170 -52.07 -4.65 20.99
C GLY A 170 -52.16 -6.18 21.14
N GLN A 171 -51.99 -6.68 22.36
CA GLN A 171 -52.10 -8.10 22.70
C GLN A 171 -53.41 -8.43 23.45
N GLY A 172 -54.29 -7.44 23.64
CA GLY A 172 -55.48 -7.51 24.51
C GLY A 172 -55.18 -7.07 25.95
N ASN A 173 -56.24 -6.68 26.69
CA ASN A 173 -56.17 -6.26 28.11
C ASN A 173 -55.21 -5.09 28.43
N GLY A 174 -54.97 -4.19 27.46
CA GLY A 174 -54.06 -3.05 27.61
C GLY A 174 -52.57 -3.43 27.59
N GLN A 175 -52.22 -4.62 27.09
CA GLN A 175 -50.83 -5.01 26.83
C GLN A 175 -50.43 -4.67 25.40
N TRP A 176 -49.22 -4.13 25.24
CA TRP A 176 -48.69 -3.68 23.96
C TRP A 176 -47.31 -4.28 23.70
N LYS A 177 -47.04 -4.62 22.44
CA LYS A 177 -45.72 -5.05 21.98
C LYS A 177 -45.17 -4.07 20.95
N ALA A 178 -43.91 -3.69 21.11
CA ALA A 178 -43.25 -2.68 20.29
C ALA A 178 -42.25 -3.32 19.31
N PHE A 179 -42.19 -2.79 18.07
CA PHE A 179 -41.27 -3.23 17.03
C PHE A 179 -40.71 -2.04 16.24
N ILE A 180 -39.42 -2.02 15.99
CA ILE A 180 -38.78 -0.99 15.17
C ILE A 180 -39.16 -1.20 13.70
N LEU A 181 -39.71 -0.16 13.05
CA LEU A 181 -40.03 -0.10 11.63
C LEU A 181 -38.98 0.64 10.79
N GLY A 182 -38.15 1.46 11.42
CA GLY A 182 -37.03 2.13 10.77
C GLY A 182 -36.24 3.00 11.74
N ILE A 183 -34.98 3.28 11.40
CA ILE A 183 -34.08 4.13 12.18
C ILE A 183 -33.38 5.11 11.25
N LYS A 184 -33.46 6.39 11.57
CA LYS A 184 -32.84 7.48 10.80
C LYS A 184 -32.05 8.44 11.70
N PHE A 185 -31.21 9.26 11.10
CA PHE A 185 -30.65 10.46 11.72
C PHE A 185 -31.76 11.43 12.09
N TYR A 186 -31.68 12.00 13.29
CA TYR A 186 -32.63 12.97 13.74
C TYR A 186 -32.49 14.28 12.95
N ASN A 187 -33.59 14.76 12.37
CA ASN A 187 -33.68 16.05 11.69
C ASN A 187 -34.61 16.99 12.47
N PRO A 188 -34.12 18.12 13.01
CA PRO A 188 -34.96 19.11 13.70
C PRO A 188 -36.05 19.72 12.81
N ALA A 189 -35.85 19.78 11.48
CA ALA A 189 -36.83 20.31 10.53
C ALA A 189 -38.04 19.37 10.33
N ASP A 190 -37.89 18.07 10.61
CA ASP A 190 -38.99 17.07 10.65
C ASP A 190 -39.78 17.17 11.96
N SER A 191 -39.89 18.38 12.54
CA SER A 191 -40.30 18.60 13.93
C SER A 191 -41.44 17.68 14.39
N ILE A 192 -41.30 17.14 15.61
CA ILE A 192 -42.27 16.30 16.32
C ILE A 192 -43.68 16.92 16.40
N GLY A 193 -43.87 18.19 15.99
CA GLY A 193 -45.09 18.97 16.14
C GLY A 193 -45.99 19.14 14.91
N SER A 194 -45.72 18.57 13.73
CA SER A 194 -46.76 18.60 12.69
C SER A 194 -47.84 17.55 13.03
N ALA A 195 -48.97 18.01 13.56
CA ALA A 195 -50.09 17.26 14.13
C ALA A 195 -50.83 16.31 13.17
N LYS A 196 -50.20 15.87 12.07
CA LYS A 196 -50.91 15.24 10.95
C LYS A 196 -51.58 13.91 11.29
N ASN A 197 -51.23 13.22 12.38
CA ASN A 197 -51.78 11.89 12.74
C ASN A 197 -51.74 11.56 14.25
N ASN A 198 -51.83 12.54 15.16
CA ASN A 198 -51.85 12.22 16.59
C ASN A 198 -53.12 11.42 16.94
N ALA A 199 -52.95 10.32 17.68
CA ALA A 199 -54.10 9.58 18.20
C ALA A 199 -54.79 10.42 19.28
N GLU A 200 -56.12 10.45 19.28
CA GLU A 200 -56.88 11.04 20.38
C GLU A 200 -56.80 10.10 21.59
N VAL A 201 -56.24 10.61 22.69
CA VAL A 201 -56.06 9.83 23.92
C VAL A 201 -57.18 10.18 24.90
N THR A 202 -57.99 9.19 25.28
CA THR A 202 -59.13 9.36 26.19
C THR A 202 -58.87 8.75 27.56
N THR A 203 -59.63 9.14 28.58
CA THR A 203 -59.51 8.57 29.94
C THR A 203 -59.86 7.08 30.00
N ASP A 204 -60.82 6.63 29.18
CA ASP A 204 -61.30 5.24 29.09
C ASP A 204 -61.92 4.95 27.71
N GLU A 205 -62.46 3.74 27.52
CA GLU A 205 -63.09 3.26 26.28
C GLU A 205 -64.57 3.68 26.12
N SER A 206 -65.17 4.40 27.08
CA SER A 206 -66.61 4.72 27.06
C SER A 206 -66.98 5.77 26.00
N GLU A 207 -68.27 5.84 25.64
CA GLU A 207 -68.78 6.86 24.72
C GLU A 207 -68.65 8.29 25.27
N ASN A 208 -68.57 8.46 26.60
CA ASN A 208 -68.45 9.75 27.29
C ASN A 208 -67.00 10.11 27.70
N ALA A 209 -66.00 9.37 27.22
CA ALA A 209 -64.62 9.57 27.62
C ALA A 209 -64.08 10.95 27.22
N THR A 210 -63.45 11.66 28.15
CA THR A 210 -62.85 12.99 27.91
C THR A 210 -61.46 12.86 27.30
N ALA A 211 -61.14 13.73 26.33
CA ALA A 211 -59.79 13.84 25.77
C ALA A 211 -58.79 14.36 26.81
N VAL A 212 -57.62 13.72 26.89
CA VAL A 212 -56.53 14.11 27.79
C VAL A 212 -55.66 15.17 27.10
N SER A 213 -55.31 16.24 27.83
CA SER A 213 -54.41 17.28 27.30
C SER A 213 -53.01 16.71 27.00
N ALA A 214 -52.30 17.27 26.03
CA ALA A 214 -50.95 16.80 25.68
C ALA A 214 -49.95 16.95 26.84
N GLU A 215 -50.13 17.96 27.69
CA GLU A 215 -49.28 18.26 28.84
C GLU A 215 -49.53 17.29 30.00
N ASP A 216 -50.80 16.98 30.28
CA ASP A 216 -51.15 16.00 31.32
C ASP A 216 -50.76 14.58 30.89
N LEU A 217 -50.99 14.23 29.62
CA LEU A 217 -50.56 12.96 29.05
C LEU A 217 -49.04 12.77 29.21
N LYS A 218 -48.25 13.79 28.86
CA LYS A 218 -46.79 13.73 28.99
C LYS A 218 -46.36 13.51 30.45
N ARG A 219 -46.94 14.26 31.40
CA ARG A 219 -46.64 14.14 32.83
C ARG A 219 -46.98 12.74 33.37
N GLU A 220 -48.13 12.22 32.99
CA GLU A 220 -48.62 10.90 33.36
C GLU A 220 -47.77 9.76 32.77
N GLN A 221 -47.28 9.92 31.54
CA GLN A 221 -46.32 9.00 30.90
C GLN A 221 -44.96 9.03 31.59
N GLU A 222 -44.43 10.22 31.90
CA GLU A 222 -43.16 10.38 32.60
C GLU A 222 -43.20 9.76 34.00
N SER A 223 -44.28 9.99 34.77
CA SER A 223 -44.46 9.39 36.10
C SER A 223 -44.59 7.85 36.02
N PHE A 224 -45.30 7.32 35.04
CA PHE A 224 -45.46 5.87 34.86
C PHE A 224 -44.13 5.20 34.47
N ILE A 225 -43.39 5.81 33.55
CA ILE A 225 -42.05 5.34 33.16
C ILE A 225 -41.10 5.39 34.36
N ALA A 226 -41.11 6.47 35.14
CA ALA A 226 -40.26 6.60 36.33
C ALA A 226 -40.55 5.49 37.37
N ALA A 227 -41.82 5.19 37.65
CA ALA A 227 -42.20 4.12 38.58
C ALA A 227 -41.75 2.73 38.07
N ARG A 228 -41.94 2.44 36.78
CA ARG A 228 -41.48 1.18 36.16
C ARG A 228 -39.96 1.08 36.09
N GLU A 229 -39.26 2.19 35.90
CA GLU A 229 -37.80 2.25 35.94
C GLU A 229 -37.25 2.04 37.35
N GLU A 230 -37.93 2.53 38.38
CA GLU A 230 -37.57 2.25 39.77
C GLU A 230 -37.73 0.75 40.10
N GLU A 231 -38.83 0.13 39.67
CA GLU A 231 -39.04 -1.32 39.78
C GLU A 231 -37.93 -2.09 39.06
N ARG A 232 -37.57 -1.67 37.84
CA ARG A 232 -36.46 -2.27 37.08
C ARG A 232 -35.14 -2.12 37.81
N LYS A 233 -34.83 -0.94 38.37
CA LYS A 233 -33.60 -0.72 39.16
C LYS A 233 -33.51 -1.64 40.37
N LYS A 234 -34.64 -1.92 41.04
CA LYS A 234 -34.69 -2.90 42.15
C LYS A 234 -34.33 -4.31 41.65
N GLN A 235 -34.86 -4.71 40.50
CA GLN A 235 -34.49 -6.00 39.88
C GLN A 235 -33.02 -6.03 39.45
N GLU A 236 -32.46 -4.92 38.95
CA GLU A 236 -31.04 -4.82 38.60
C GLU A 236 -30.12 -4.94 39.82
N ALA A 237 -30.49 -4.34 40.95
CA ALA A 237 -29.72 -4.48 42.19
C ALA A 237 -29.67 -5.95 42.69
N ILE A 238 -30.80 -6.66 42.62
CA ILE A 238 -30.87 -8.10 42.96
C ILE A 238 -30.02 -8.94 42.01
N TYR A 239 -30.02 -8.59 40.72
CA TYR A 239 -29.17 -9.24 39.73
C TYR A 239 -27.68 -9.08 40.07
N ASP A 240 -27.23 -7.86 40.39
CA ASP A 240 -25.84 -7.59 40.73
C ASP A 240 -25.42 -8.30 42.03
N GLU A 241 -26.30 -8.36 43.03
CA GLU A 241 -26.09 -9.11 44.27
C GLU A 241 -25.84 -10.61 43.99
N PHE A 242 -26.67 -11.24 43.14
CA PHE A 242 -26.45 -12.63 42.77
C PHE A 242 -25.13 -12.85 42.02
N LEU A 243 -24.70 -11.90 41.18
CA LEU A 243 -23.39 -11.99 40.53
C LEU A 243 -22.23 -11.90 41.52
N GLU A 244 -22.33 -11.07 42.54
CA GLU A 244 -21.32 -10.93 43.59
C GLU A 244 -21.24 -12.20 44.45
N LEU A 245 -22.38 -12.72 44.89
CA LEU A 245 -22.48 -13.98 45.63
C LEU A 245 -21.93 -15.16 44.82
N ALA A 246 -22.28 -15.23 43.53
CA ALA A 246 -21.73 -16.24 42.62
C ALA A 246 -20.20 -16.16 42.51
N THR A 247 -19.65 -14.95 42.43
CA THR A 247 -18.20 -14.71 42.32
C THR A 247 -17.47 -15.11 43.60
N SER A 248 -18.03 -14.74 44.76
CA SER A 248 -17.51 -15.13 46.07
C SER A 248 -17.57 -16.65 46.29
N ALA A 249 -18.66 -17.30 45.89
CA ALA A 249 -18.75 -18.76 45.95
C ALA A 249 -17.70 -19.44 45.05
N LEU A 250 -17.48 -18.91 43.84
CA LEU A 250 -16.50 -19.43 42.89
C LEU A 250 -15.06 -19.30 43.40
N SER A 251 -14.67 -18.14 43.94
CA SER A 251 -13.32 -17.90 44.48
C SER A 251 -13.00 -18.81 45.68
N ASN A 252 -14.02 -19.19 46.44
CA ASN A 252 -13.92 -20.13 47.55
C ASN A 252 -14.13 -21.60 47.13
N LYS A 253 -14.10 -21.93 45.83
CA LYS A 253 -14.29 -23.27 45.28
C LYS A 253 -15.64 -23.93 45.62
N ARG A 254 -16.65 -23.16 46.02
CA ARG A 254 -18.03 -23.61 46.28
C ARG A 254 -18.82 -23.60 44.98
N TYR A 255 -18.44 -24.47 44.04
CA TYR A 255 -18.93 -24.44 42.66
C TYR A 255 -20.45 -24.62 42.54
N LYS A 256 -21.06 -25.46 43.39
CA LYS A 256 -22.51 -25.72 43.38
C LYS A 256 -23.31 -24.49 43.81
N GLU A 257 -22.88 -23.81 44.86
CA GLU A 257 -23.48 -22.54 45.31
C GLU A 257 -23.31 -21.44 44.25
N SER A 258 -22.12 -21.36 43.63
CA SER A 258 -21.88 -20.42 42.53
C SER A 258 -22.84 -20.63 41.36
N LEU A 259 -23.04 -21.89 40.95
CA LEU A 259 -23.99 -22.24 39.90
C LEU A 259 -25.43 -21.82 40.26
N GLU A 260 -25.86 -22.06 41.49
CA GLU A 260 -27.21 -21.69 41.96
C GLU A 260 -27.44 -20.18 41.87
N TYR A 261 -26.49 -19.36 42.33
CA TYR A 261 -26.60 -17.89 42.23
C TYR A 261 -26.61 -17.40 40.78
N LEU A 262 -25.83 -18.02 39.89
CA LEU A 262 -25.81 -17.64 38.47
C LEU A 262 -27.13 -17.98 37.76
N GLU A 263 -27.74 -19.12 38.05
CA GLU A 263 -29.07 -19.47 37.51
C GLU A 263 -30.15 -18.50 38.04
N LYS A 264 -30.10 -18.09 39.31
CA LYS A 264 -30.98 -17.03 39.85
C LYS A 264 -30.77 -15.68 39.17
N ALA A 265 -29.54 -15.29 38.86
CA ALA A 265 -29.26 -14.08 38.08
C ALA A 265 -29.84 -14.17 36.64
N LYS A 266 -29.85 -15.37 36.04
CA LYS A 266 -30.35 -15.60 34.68
C LYS A 266 -31.86 -15.46 34.58
N GLU A 267 -32.60 -15.80 35.63
CA GLU A 267 -34.04 -15.57 35.72
C GLU A 267 -34.39 -14.07 35.62
N ILE A 268 -33.53 -13.19 36.13
CA ILE A 268 -33.73 -11.73 36.11
C ILE A 268 -33.31 -11.12 34.78
N LYS A 269 -32.13 -11.47 34.26
CA LYS A 269 -31.62 -10.99 32.96
C LYS A 269 -31.22 -12.17 32.05
N PRO A 270 -32.16 -12.72 31.25
CA PRO A 270 -31.92 -13.92 30.45
C PRO A 270 -31.03 -13.69 29.22
N MET A 271 -30.77 -12.44 28.83
CA MET A 271 -30.01 -12.07 27.62
C MET A 271 -28.62 -11.53 27.90
N VAL A 272 -27.97 -11.96 29.00
CA VAL A 272 -26.60 -11.56 29.30
C VAL A 272 -25.63 -12.69 28.89
N PRO A 273 -24.91 -12.57 27.75
CA PRO A 273 -24.04 -13.65 27.25
C PRO A 273 -22.92 -14.05 28.22
N THR A 274 -22.38 -13.12 29.00
CA THR A 274 -21.36 -13.43 30.02
C THR A 274 -21.91 -14.33 31.13
N LEU A 275 -23.20 -14.24 31.42
CA LEU A 275 -23.86 -15.02 32.46
C LEU A 275 -24.05 -16.49 32.06
N GLU A 276 -24.54 -16.75 30.84
CA GLU A 276 -24.70 -18.12 30.35
C GLU A 276 -23.36 -18.87 30.37
N ARG A 277 -22.27 -18.19 30.01
CA ARG A 277 -20.93 -18.79 30.06
C ARG A 277 -20.46 -19.07 31.47
N ARG A 278 -20.68 -18.15 32.41
CA ARG A 278 -20.39 -18.40 33.83
C ARG A 278 -21.19 -19.59 34.35
N ILE A 279 -22.44 -19.76 33.91
CA ILE A 279 -23.28 -20.93 34.25
C ILE A 279 -22.69 -22.22 33.66
N GLN A 280 -22.30 -22.22 32.38
CA GLN A 280 -21.70 -23.41 31.76
C GLN A 280 -20.35 -23.77 32.39
N GLU A 281 -19.52 -22.77 32.70
CA GLU A 281 -18.26 -22.95 33.42
C GLU A 281 -18.51 -23.49 34.83
N ALA A 282 -19.45 -22.93 35.58
CA ALA A 282 -19.82 -23.40 36.89
C ALA A 282 -20.39 -24.83 36.83
N LYS A 283 -21.23 -25.17 35.84
CA LYS A 283 -21.71 -26.55 35.59
C LYS A 283 -20.56 -27.51 35.34
N ARG A 284 -19.58 -27.10 34.51
CA ARG A 284 -18.37 -27.90 34.27
C ARG A 284 -17.58 -28.11 35.55
N LEU A 285 -17.29 -27.05 36.29
CA LEU A 285 -16.53 -27.11 37.54
C LEU A 285 -17.25 -27.97 38.59
N VAL A 286 -18.58 -27.89 38.69
CA VAL A 286 -19.39 -28.77 39.53
C VAL A 286 -19.21 -30.24 39.11
N ALA A 287 -19.32 -30.55 37.82
CA ALA A 287 -19.16 -31.91 37.31
C ALA A 287 -17.73 -32.45 37.51
N GLU A 288 -16.72 -31.59 37.32
CA GLU A 288 -15.32 -31.95 37.44
C GLU A 288 -14.84 -32.14 38.88
N ASN A 289 -15.48 -31.48 39.86
CA ASN A 289 -15.03 -31.48 41.26
C ASN A 289 -15.97 -32.27 42.18
N THR A 290 -16.29 -33.50 41.76
CA THR A 290 -17.05 -34.47 42.57
C THR A 290 -16.14 -35.53 43.18
N TYR A 291 -16.55 -36.11 44.31
CA TYR A 291 -15.86 -37.24 44.94
C TYR A 291 -15.63 -38.38 43.93
N GLU A 292 -16.67 -38.79 43.21
CA GLU A 292 -16.62 -39.85 42.20
C GLU A 292 -15.64 -39.52 41.07
N ASN A 293 -15.59 -38.28 40.59
CA ASN A 293 -14.66 -37.93 39.52
C ASN A 293 -13.20 -37.96 40.00
N PHE A 294 -12.91 -37.41 41.19
CA PHE A 294 -11.55 -37.47 41.74
C PHE A 294 -11.12 -38.90 42.07
N LYS A 295 -12.02 -39.72 42.62
CA LYS A 295 -11.78 -41.15 42.85
C LYS A 295 -11.52 -41.90 41.55
N ASN A 296 -12.37 -41.73 40.53
CA ASN A 296 -12.18 -42.36 39.23
C ASN A 296 -10.88 -41.93 38.55
N LYS A 297 -10.49 -40.64 38.65
CA LYS A 297 -9.20 -40.15 38.17
C LYS A 297 -8.03 -40.75 38.94
N ALA A 298 -8.16 -40.93 40.25
CA ALA A 298 -7.16 -41.60 41.08
C ALA A 298 -7.03 -43.08 40.73
N ASP A 299 -8.15 -43.79 40.55
CA ASP A 299 -8.19 -45.19 40.11
C ASP A 299 -7.55 -45.35 38.72
N LEU A 300 -7.84 -44.42 37.80
CA LEU A 300 -7.20 -44.36 36.49
C LEU A 300 -5.68 -44.13 36.64
N ALA A 301 -5.26 -43.09 37.35
CA ALA A 301 -3.83 -42.81 37.58
C ALA A 301 -3.11 -43.99 38.23
N LYS A 302 -3.76 -44.69 39.17
CA LYS A 302 -3.24 -45.92 39.79
C LYS A 302 -3.11 -47.05 38.77
N SER A 303 -4.10 -47.25 37.90
CA SER A 303 -4.06 -48.26 36.84
C SER A 303 -2.97 -47.96 35.79
N GLU A 304 -2.70 -46.69 35.54
CA GLU A 304 -1.60 -46.18 34.70
C GLU A 304 -0.25 -46.21 35.44
N ARG A 305 -0.21 -46.64 36.71
CA ARG A 305 0.96 -46.67 37.61
C ARG A 305 1.58 -45.30 37.90
N ARG A 306 0.80 -44.22 37.72
CA ARG A 306 1.12 -42.85 38.14
C ARG A 306 0.81 -42.65 39.62
N PHE A 307 1.59 -43.31 40.46
CA PHE A 307 1.31 -43.48 41.89
C PHE A 307 1.27 -42.16 42.69
N VAL A 308 2.16 -41.21 42.40
CA VAL A 308 2.15 -39.90 43.07
C VAL A 308 0.87 -39.13 42.76
N ASP A 309 0.47 -39.11 41.48
CA ASP A 309 -0.77 -38.46 41.03
C ASP A 309 -2.00 -39.13 41.63
N ALA A 310 -2.01 -40.48 41.67
CA ALA A 310 -3.09 -41.24 42.28
C ALA A 310 -3.27 -40.89 43.76
N ILE A 311 -2.18 -40.81 44.54
CA ILE A 311 -2.23 -40.42 45.96
C ILE A 311 -2.79 -39.00 46.10
N ALA A 312 -2.35 -38.04 45.29
CA ALA A 312 -2.85 -36.68 45.34
C ALA A 312 -4.35 -36.60 45.03
N LEU A 313 -4.80 -37.27 43.97
CA LEU A 313 -6.21 -37.32 43.55
C LEU A 313 -7.10 -38.02 44.58
N TYR A 314 -6.61 -39.10 45.21
CA TYR A 314 -7.33 -39.75 46.31
C TYR A 314 -7.48 -38.82 47.51
N LYS A 315 -6.43 -38.05 47.87
CA LYS A 315 -6.52 -37.04 48.95
C LYS A 315 -7.54 -35.94 48.63
N GLU A 316 -7.64 -35.50 47.39
CA GLU A 316 -8.69 -34.54 46.97
C GLU A 316 -10.09 -35.15 47.09
N ALA A 317 -10.28 -36.42 46.68
CA ALA A 317 -11.53 -37.15 46.89
C ALA A 317 -11.87 -37.27 48.39
N GLN A 318 -10.88 -37.46 49.26
CA GLN A 318 -11.02 -37.56 50.72
C GLN A 318 -11.51 -36.25 51.35
N VAL A 319 -11.09 -35.11 50.83
CA VAL A 319 -11.56 -33.79 51.27
C VAL A 319 -13.04 -33.57 50.89
N LEU A 320 -13.44 -34.01 49.69
CA LEU A 320 -14.81 -33.84 49.19
C LEU A 320 -15.84 -34.79 49.82
N ASN A 321 -15.40 -35.96 50.28
CA ASN A 321 -16.25 -36.91 51.02
C ASN A 321 -15.53 -37.46 52.25
N PRO A 322 -15.55 -36.73 53.39
CA PRO A 322 -14.90 -37.15 54.63
C PRO A 322 -15.38 -38.50 55.18
N ALA A 323 -16.61 -38.94 54.84
CA ALA A 323 -17.13 -40.23 55.26
C ALA A 323 -16.42 -41.42 54.57
N ALA A 324 -15.82 -41.21 53.40
CA ALA A 324 -15.05 -42.22 52.65
C ALA A 324 -13.58 -42.30 53.07
N PHE A 325 -13.15 -41.58 54.12
CA PHE A 325 -11.74 -41.46 54.53
C PHE A 325 -11.05 -42.81 54.71
N ALA A 326 -11.68 -43.76 55.41
CA ALA A 326 -11.08 -45.06 55.70
C ALA A 326 -10.87 -45.92 54.44
N GLU A 327 -11.79 -45.86 53.48
CA GLU A 327 -11.69 -46.56 52.20
C GLU A 327 -10.53 -46.01 51.36
N ILE A 328 -10.43 -44.68 51.28
CA ILE A 328 -9.38 -44.01 50.50
C ILE A 328 -8.00 -44.22 51.12
N ASP A 329 -7.88 -44.13 52.45
CA ASP A 329 -6.61 -44.35 53.15
C ASP A 329 -6.09 -45.80 52.96
N ALA A 330 -7.01 -46.77 52.94
CA ALA A 330 -6.68 -48.15 52.60
C ALA A 330 -6.18 -48.31 51.14
N ALA A 331 -6.69 -47.50 50.21
CA ALA A 331 -6.23 -47.48 48.81
C ALA A 331 -4.85 -46.78 48.65
N ILE A 332 -4.56 -45.74 49.43
CA ILE A 332 -3.30 -44.97 49.38
C ILE A 332 -2.12 -45.76 49.95
N LYS A 333 -2.26 -46.41 51.11
CA LYS A 333 -1.16 -47.09 51.83
C LYS A 333 -0.26 -47.99 50.97
N PRO A 334 -0.79 -48.95 50.18
CA PRO A 334 0.07 -49.80 49.35
C PRO A 334 0.77 -49.04 48.22
N ILE A 335 0.18 -47.95 47.73
CA ILE A 335 0.75 -47.09 46.69
C ILE A 335 1.89 -46.25 47.27
N ALA A 336 1.69 -45.67 48.46
CA ALA A 336 2.67 -44.85 49.15
C ALA A 336 3.95 -45.64 49.45
N LYS A 337 3.80 -46.91 49.89
CA LYS A 337 4.94 -47.81 50.09
C LYS A 337 5.75 -48.04 48.80
N LYS A 338 5.08 -48.24 47.66
CA LYS A 338 5.75 -48.37 46.36
C LYS A 338 6.50 -47.09 45.97
N VAL A 339 5.93 -45.92 46.23
CA VAL A 339 6.59 -44.63 45.95
C VAL A 339 7.86 -44.46 46.79
N GLU A 340 7.82 -44.85 48.05
CA GLU A 340 8.98 -44.84 48.95
C GLU A 340 10.11 -45.74 48.43
N GLU A 341 9.79 -46.98 48.07
CA GLU A 341 10.74 -47.96 47.52
C GLU A 341 11.35 -47.49 46.17
N LEU A 342 10.57 -46.79 45.33
CA LEU A 342 11.02 -46.25 44.05
C LEU A 342 11.71 -44.88 44.13
N GLY A 343 11.61 -44.19 45.27
CA GLY A 343 12.04 -42.80 45.41
C GLY A 343 13.52 -42.58 45.15
N LEU A 344 14.38 -43.44 45.72
CA LEU A 344 15.84 -43.30 45.63
C LEU A 344 16.41 -43.56 44.22
N PRO A 345 16.04 -44.65 43.52
CA PRO A 345 16.50 -44.83 42.14
C PRO A 345 16.03 -43.71 41.20
N LYS A 346 14.78 -43.24 41.35
CA LYS A 346 14.21 -42.18 40.52
C LYS A 346 14.92 -40.84 40.75
N SER A 347 15.18 -40.46 41.99
CA SER A 347 15.88 -39.20 42.29
C SER A 347 17.29 -39.18 41.72
N LYS A 348 18.00 -40.32 41.71
CA LYS A 348 19.33 -40.43 41.10
C LYS A 348 19.30 -40.29 39.58
N LEU A 349 18.30 -40.87 38.92
CA LEU A 349 18.09 -40.68 37.49
C LEU A 349 17.85 -39.20 37.16
N GLU A 350 17.01 -38.53 37.93
CA GLU A 350 16.71 -37.10 37.77
C GLU A 350 17.93 -36.20 38.05
N SER A 351 18.78 -36.56 39.01
CA SER A 351 20.05 -35.87 39.30
C SER A 351 21.18 -36.23 38.33
N GLN A 352 20.88 -36.97 37.26
CA GLN A 352 21.85 -37.48 36.26
C GLN A 352 22.94 -38.42 36.80
N ASP A 353 22.76 -38.98 37.99
CA ASP A 353 23.60 -40.06 38.53
C ASP A 353 23.12 -41.40 37.96
N TYR A 354 23.40 -41.62 36.68
CA TYR A 354 22.90 -42.79 35.95
C TYR A 354 23.46 -44.11 36.48
N GLN A 355 24.75 -44.14 36.85
CA GLN A 355 25.36 -45.34 37.43
C GLN A 355 24.81 -45.66 38.82
N GLY A 356 24.61 -44.64 39.66
CA GLY A 356 23.98 -44.80 40.96
C GLY A 356 22.51 -45.19 40.87
N ALA A 357 21.78 -44.69 39.87
CA ALA A 357 20.39 -45.10 39.60
C ALA A 357 20.32 -46.58 39.22
N ILE A 358 21.18 -47.04 38.31
CA ILE A 358 21.30 -48.46 37.93
C ILE A 358 21.64 -49.32 39.15
N ALA A 359 22.69 -48.97 39.90
CA ALA A 359 23.09 -49.74 41.08
C ALA A 359 21.99 -49.82 42.15
N SER A 360 21.17 -48.76 42.29
CA SER A 360 20.04 -48.75 43.22
C SER A 360 18.89 -49.65 42.74
N CYS A 361 18.62 -49.67 41.44
CA CYS A 361 17.64 -50.60 40.85
C CYS A 361 18.10 -52.06 40.99
N GLU A 362 19.36 -52.35 40.66
CA GLU A 362 19.94 -53.69 40.77
C GLU A 362 19.91 -54.21 42.22
N ALA A 363 20.19 -53.35 43.20
CA ALA A 363 20.10 -53.68 44.62
C ALA A 363 18.68 -54.11 45.02
N LEU A 364 17.67 -53.30 44.68
CA LEU A 364 16.26 -53.59 44.95
C LEU A 364 15.78 -54.87 44.25
N LEU A 365 16.20 -55.10 42.99
CA LEU A 365 15.87 -56.30 42.23
C LEU A 365 16.53 -57.58 42.81
N LYS A 366 17.63 -57.45 43.57
CA LYS A 366 18.35 -58.58 44.18
C LYS A 366 17.73 -59.04 45.50
N GLU A 367 17.07 -58.15 46.24
CA GLU A 367 16.54 -58.42 47.58
C GLU A 367 15.34 -59.38 47.60
N ASN A 368 14.54 -59.49 46.52
CA ASN A 368 13.36 -60.36 46.50
C ASN A 368 12.91 -60.80 45.10
N LYS A 369 12.65 -62.11 44.90
CA LYS A 369 12.07 -62.64 43.64
C LYS A 369 10.71 -62.03 43.30
N LYS A 370 9.93 -61.62 44.30
CA LYS A 370 8.63 -60.96 44.13
C LYS A 370 8.77 -59.55 43.54
N ILE A 371 9.81 -58.80 43.92
CA ILE A 371 10.08 -57.44 43.41
C ILE A 371 10.34 -57.46 41.89
N LYS A 372 11.09 -58.46 41.40
CA LYS A 372 11.41 -58.61 39.98
C LYS A 372 10.18 -58.66 39.06
N ASN A 373 9.07 -59.20 39.54
CA ASN A 373 7.86 -59.38 38.73
C ASN A 373 6.73 -58.38 39.09
N GLU A 374 6.94 -57.51 40.09
CA GLU A 374 5.93 -56.55 40.54
C GLU A 374 6.28 -55.08 40.20
N PHE A 375 7.57 -54.79 39.96
CA PHE A 375 8.11 -53.44 39.75
C PHE A 375 8.73 -53.25 38.36
N PRO A 376 7.93 -53.14 37.28
CA PRO A 376 8.40 -52.74 35.95
C PRO A 376 9.09 -51.37 35.94
N GLU A 377 8.82 -50.52 36.93
CA GLU A 377 9.40 -49.18 37.06
C GLU A 377 10.92 -49.22 37.25
N LEU A 378 11.45 -50.23 37.95
CA LEU A 378 12.89 -50.39 38.15
C LEU A 378 13.61 -50.67 36.82
N TYR A 379 13.07 -51.58 36.01
CA TYR A 379 13.57 -51.86 34.67
C TYR A 379 13.44 -50.64 33.75
N TYR A 380 12.35 -49.87 33.86
CA TYR A 380 12.24 -48.61 33.12
C TYR A 380 13.31 -47.59 33.52
N ILE A 381 13.57 -47.40 34.82
CA ILE A 381 14.60 -46.48 35.33
C ILE A 381 15.99 -46.92 34.86
N GLU A 382 16.31 -48.22 34.92
CA GLU A 382 17.55 -48.76 34.35
C GLU A 382 17.64 -48.50 32.84
N GLY A 383 16.57 -48.78 32.10
CA GLY A 383 16.51 -48.54 30.65
C GLY A 383 16.74 -47.07 30.28
N ALA A 384 16.12 -46.15 31.04
CA ALA A 384 16.28 -44.71 30.88
C ALA A 384 17.71 -44.25 31.22
N ALA A 385 18.31 -44.78 32.29
CA ALA A 385 19.70 -44.51 32.65
C ALA A 385 20.68 -45.00 31.57
N TYR A 386 20.50 -46.23 31.06
CA TYR A 386 21.31 -46.77 29.97
C TYR A 386 21.13 -45.98 28.67
N GLN A 387 19.91 -45.54 28.34
CA GLN A 387 19.66 -44.66 27.20
C GLN A 387 20.40 -43.32 27.38
N ALA A 388 20.27 -42.67 28.53
CA ALA A 388 20.91 -41.37 28.77
C ALA A 388 22.44 -41.47 28.73
N MET A 389 23.01 -42.58 29.21
CA MET A 389 24.43 -42.88 29.06
C MET A 389 24.82 -43.11 27.59
N TYR A 390 24.01 -43.84 26.81
CA TYR A 390 24.23 -44.05 25.38
C TYR A 390 24.19 -42.73 24.59
N GLU A 391 23.27 -41.82 24.92
CA GLU A 391 23.18 -40.50 24.28
C GLU A 391 24.40 -39.62 24.57
N LYS A 392 25.04 -39.78 25.75
CA LYS A 392 26.31 -39.10 26.10
C LYS A 392 27.53 -39.78 25.49
N THR A 393 27.58 -41.10 25.54
CA THR A 393 28.71 -41.93 25.08
C THR A 393 28.17 -43.10 24.24
N PRO A 394 28.13 -42.97 22.90
CA PRO A 394 27.49 -43.96 22.05
C PRO A 394 28.22 -45.31 22.00
N GLU A 395 27.79 -46.26 22.85
CA GLU A 395 28.25 -47.65 22.85
C GLU A 395 27.10 -48.62 22.55
N ASN A 396 27.31 -49.57 21.63
CA ASN A 396 26.27 -50.54 21.24
C ASN A 396 25.77 -51.37 22.43
N LYS A 397 26.64 -51.69 23.40
CA LYS A 397 26.26 -52.44 24.60
C LYS A 397 25.25 -51.68 25.47
N LEU A 398 25.40 -50.35 25.61
CA LEU A 398 24.48 -49.51 26.38
C LEU A 398 23.13 -49.39 25.66
N LYS A 399 23.16 -49.28 24.33
CA LYS A 399 21.99 -49.28 23.46
C LYS A 399 21.14 -50.54 23.62
N ASP A 400 21.78 -51.71 23.61
CA ASP A 400 21.06 -52.99 23.74
C ASP A 400 20.50 -53.19 25.15
N LYS A 401 21.26 -52.78 26.18
CA LYS A 401 20.79 -52.78 27.58
C LYS A 401 19.58 -51.87 27.81
N ALA A 402 19.52 -50.71 27.17
CA ALA A 402 18.36 -49.82 27.27
C ALA A 402 17.09 -50.50 26.74
N LEU A 403 17.17 -51.10 25.55
CA LEU A 403 16.06 -51.82 24.94
C LEU A 403 15.66 -53.08 25.71
N GLU A 404 16.62 -53.86 26.18
CA GLU A 404 16.36 -55.05 27.00
C GLU A 404 15.54 -54.66 28.22
N ASN A 405 15.95 -53.60 28.92
CA ASN A 405 15.26 -53.10 30.10
C ASN A 405 13.86 -52.56 29.80
N TYR A 406 13.66 -51.80 28.71
CA TYR A 406 12.32 -51.41 28.29
C TYR A 406 11.44 -52.62 27.93
N ASN A 407 12.00 -53.65 27.27
CA ASN A 407 11.29 -54.87 26.94
C ASN A 407 10.89 -55.65 28.21
N GLN A 408 11.77 -55.74 29.21
CA GLN A 408 11.46 -56.37 30.49
C GLN A 408 10.35 -55.62 31.24
N ALA A 409 10.44 -54.29 31.31
CA ALA A 409 9.41 -53.46 31.94
C ALA A 409 8.03 -53.71 31.29
N ILE A 410 7.98 -53.77 29.95
CA ILE A 410 6.75 -54.03 29.18
C ILE A 410 6.30 -55.50 29.29
N THR A 411 7.22 -56.45 29.47
CA THR A 411 6.88 -57.87 29.68
C THR A 411 6.17 -58.05 31.02
N ILE A 412 6.66 -57.37 32.07
CA ILE A 412 6.08 -57.41 33.41
C ILE A 412 4.74 -56.68 33.45
N PHE A 413 4.65 -55.51 32.81
CA PHE A 413 3.41 -54.75 32.70
C PHE A 413 3.17 -54.28 31.25
N PRO A 414 2.41 -55.05 30.44
CA PRO A 414 2.20 -54.76 29.03
C PRO A 414 1.59 -53.39 28.72
N ASN A 415 0.90 -52.76 29.66
CA ASN A 415 0.31 -51.43 29.49
C ASN A 415 1.15 -50.32 30.15
N TYR A 416 2.43 -50.57 30.41
CA TYR A 416 3.28 -49.56 31.03
C TYR A 416 3.56 -48.39 30.08
N ILE A 417 2.90 -47.26 30.34
CA ILE A 417 2.89 -46.10 29.46
C ILE A 417 4.31 -45.54 29.27
N ASP A 418 5.01 -45.27 30.38
CA ASP A 418 6.32 -44.61 30.33
C ASP A 418 7.36 -45.47 29.59
N ALA A 419 7.39 -46.78 29.83
CA ALA A 419 8.28 -47.70 29.13
C ALA A 419 7.98 -47.79 27.63
N ARG A 420 6.70 -47.82 27.23
CA ARG A 420 6.32 -47.85 25.80
C ARG A 420 6.63 -46.55 25.08
N VAL A 421 6.35 -45.41 25.69
CA VAL A 421 6.68 -44.10 25.11
C VAL A 421 8.20 -43.96 24.98
N ALA A 422 8.95 -44.33 26.01
CA ALA A 422 10.41 -44.32 25.95
C ALA A 422 10.95 -45.25 24.87
N ARG A 423 10.42 -46.47 24.76
CA ARG A 423 10.83 -47.44 23.73
C ARG A 423 10.45 -46.99 22.32
N ALA A 424 9.24 -46.45 22.11
CA ALA A 424 8.81 -45.90 20.83
C ALA A 424 9.72 -44.76 20.37
N ASN A 425 10.01 -43.81 21.28
CA ASN A 425 10.94 -42.72 21.00
C ASN A 425 12.36 -43.22 20.70
N PHE A 426 12.80 -44.26 21.42
CA PHE A 426 14.09 -44.90 21.21
C PHE A 426 14.17 -45.55 19.81
N TYR A 427 13.12 -46.25 19.37
CA TYR A 427 13.04 -46.85 18.04
C TYR A 427 13.17 -45.80 16.93
N VAL A 428 12.46 -44.69 17.05
CA VAL A 428 12.52 -43.57 16.08
C VAL A 428 13.92 -42.95 16.06
N LYS A 429 14.43 -42.55 17.23
CA LYS A 429 15.65 -41.75 17.34
C LYS A 429 16.93 -42.54 17.08
N HIS A 430 16.98 -43.82 17.46
CA HIS A 430 18.25 -44.58 17.50
C HIS A 430 18.27 -45.87 16.67
N LYS A 431 17.11 -46.35 16.21
CA LYS A 431 17.01 -47.52 15.32
C LYS A 431 16.47 -47.17 13.94
N ASN A 432 15.94 -45.95 13.75
CA ASN A 432 15.23 -45.54 12.54
C ASN A 432 14.11 -46.54 12.18
N ASP A 433 13.40 -47.04 13.19
CA ASP A 433 12.36 -48.07 13.07
C ASP A 433 10.99 -47.50 13.48
N PRO A 434 10.33 -46.73 12.60
CA PRO A 434 9.02 -46.16 12.88
C PRO A 434 7.92 -47.22 13.03
N VAL A 435 8.10 -48.43 12.46
CA VAL A 435 7.09 -49.50 12.53
C VAL A 435 6.97 -50.04 13.95
N SER A 436 8.11 -50.33 14.59
CA SER A 436 8.11 -50.76 16.00
C SER A 436 7.57 -49.67 16.94
N ALA A 437 7.86 -48.41 16.65
CA ALA A 437 7.31 -47.28 17.40
C ALA A 437 5.78 -47.15 17.23
N ILE A 438 5.26 -47.34 16.00
CA ILE A 438 3.81 -47.37 15.73
C ILE A 438 3.15 -48.50 16.53
N ALA A 439 3.75 -49.70 16.58
CA ALA A 439 3.23 -50.81 17.36
C ALA A 439 3.11 -50.50 18.86
N ASP A 440 4.08 -49.77 19.41
CA ASP A 440 3.99 -49.28 20.80
C ASP A 440 2.85 -48.27 20.98
N TYR A 441 2.68 -47.32 20.06
CA TYR A 441 1.57 -46.37 20.10
C TYR A 441 0.20 -47.01 19.79
N ASP A 442 0.14 -48.10 19.03
CA ASP A 442 -1.09 -48.88 18.80
C ASP A 442 -1.61 -49.46 20.11
N VAL A 443 -0.72 -50.04 20.92
CA VAL A 443 -1.10 -50.56 22.25
C VAL A 443 -1.58 -49.43 23.16
N LEU A 444 -0.86 -48.30 23.20
CA LEU A 444 -1.25 -47.14 24.01
C LEU A 444 -2.61 -46.57 23.59
N THR A 445 -2.85 -46.45 22.29
CA THR A 445 -4.11 -45.90 21.77
C THR A 445 -5.29 -46.88 21.87
N THR A 446 -5.04 -48.18 21.92
CA THR A 446 -6.10 -49.20 22.06
C THR A 446 -6.50 -49.43 23.52
N ASN A 447 -5.52 -49.52 24.42
CA ASN A 447 -5.76 -49.99 25.79
C ASN A 447 -6.02 -48.87 26.80
N LEU A 448 -5.65 -47.63 26.51
CA LEU A 448 -5.96 -46.50 27.38
C LEU A 448 -7.45 -46.12 27.29
N LEU A 449 -8.04 -45.71 28.41
CA LEU A 449 -9.40 -45.16 28.41
C LEU A 449 -9.47 -43.90 27.55
N ASP A 450 -10.60 -43.64 26.90
CA ASP A 450 -10.79 -42.44 26.06
C ASP A 450 -10.62 -41.13 26.85
N LEU A 451 -10.89 -41.17 28.16
CA LEU A 451 -10.70 -40.05 29.07
C LEU A 451 -9.23 -39.83 29.49
N ALA A 452 -8.30 -40.68 29.08
CA ALA A 452 -6.89 -40.54 29.44
C ALA A 452 -6.30 -39.27 28.76
N PRO A 453 -5.74 -38.32 29.53
CA PRO A 453 -5.41 -36.97 29.04
C PRO A 453 -4.30 -36.96 27.97
N ASN A 454 -3.45 -37.98 27.92
CA ASN A 454 -2.38 -38.09 26.93
C ASN A 454 -2.74 -38.94 25.70
N LYS A 455 -3.90 -39.63 25.70
CA LYS A 455 -4.34 -40.45 24.55
C LYS A 455 -4.42 -39.68 23.23
N PRO A 456 -4.92 -38.42 23.17
CA PRO A 456 -4.90 -37.62 21.94
C PRO A 456 -3.47 -37.39 21.41
N LYS A 457 -2.51 -37.16 22.30
CA LYS A 457 -1.10 -36.95 21.94
C LYS A 457 -0.49 -38.21 21.33
N TYR A 458 -0.86 -39.39 21.83
CA TYR A 458 -0.40 -40.66 21.27
C TYR A 458 -0.98 -40.95 19.89
N TYR A 459 -2.26 -40.63 19.67
CA TYR A 459 -2.83 -40.67 18.31
C TYR A 459 -2.12 -39.71 17.36
N ALA A 460 -1.83 -38.48 17.78
CA ALA A 460 -1.08 -37.51 16.96
C ALA A 460 0.36 -37.97 16.67
N ALA A 461 1.09 -38.48 17.68
CA ALA A 461 2.44 -39.02 17.50
C ALA A 461 2.46 -40.20 16.54
N LYS A 462 1.49 -41.11 16.66
CA LYS A 462 1.28 -42.23 15.76
C LYS A 462 0.93 -41.79 14.34
N ALA A 463 0.06 -40.79 14.20
CA ALA A 463 -0.30 -40.21 12.91
C ALA A 463 0.92 -39.65 12.19
N LYS A 464 1.77 -38.91 12.91
CA LYS A 464 3.04 -38.39 12.37
C LYS A 464 3.97 -39.52 11.90
N LEU A 465 4.14 -40.57 12.70
CA LEU A 465 4.96 -41.71 12.30
C LEU A 465 4.38 -42.47 11.09
N LYS A 466 3.05 -42.59 11.02
CA LYS A 466 2.37 -43.16 9.85
C LYS A 466 2.59 -42.32 8.61
N ASP A 467 2.58 -41.00 8.75
CA ASP A 467 2.92 -40.10 7.66
C ASP A 467 4.37 -40.30 7.19
N ASP A 468 5.32 -40.42 8.13
CA ASP A 468 6.74 -40.66 7.80
C ASP A 468 6.96 -41.96 7.00
N VAL A 469 6.15 -43.01 7.25
CA VAL A 469 6.15 -44.26 6.47
C VAL A 469 5.20 -44.25 5.26
N LYS A 470 4.72 -43.07 4.85
CA LYS A 470 3.82 -42.83 3.70
C LYS A 470 2.43 -43.46 3.82
N ASN A 471 2.01 -43.85 5.01
CA ASN A 471 0.63 -44.27 5.30
C ASN A 471 -0.24 -43.05 5.65
N MET A 472 -0.49 -42.21 4.63
CA MET A 472 -1.21 -40.93 4.81
C MET A 472 -2.69 -41.13 5.21
N GLU A 473 -3.37 -42.15 4.70
CA GLU A 473 -4.76 -42.45 5.06
C GLU A 473 -4.88 -42.86 6.54
N GLY A 474 -3.96 -43.71 7.01
CA GLY A 474 -3.89 -44.09 8.41
C GLY A 474 -3.56 -42.90 9.32
N ALA A 475 -2.72 -41.98 8.86
CA ALA A 475 -2.41 -40.75 9.58
C ALA A 475 -3.63 -39.81 9.68
N VAL A 476 -4.41 -39.64 8.61
CA VAL A 476 -5.67 -38.88 8.63
C VAL A 476 -6.64 -39.46 9.68
N ALA A 477 -6.79 -40.79 9.71
CA ALA A 477 -7.68 -41.46 10.66
C ALA A 477 -7.22 -41.24 12.12
N ASP A 478 -5.92 -41.37 12.39
CA ASP A 478 -5.38 -41.19 13.75
C ASP A 478 -5.43 -39.71 14.18
N TYR A 479 -5.16 -38.73 13.31
CA TYR A 479 -5.40 -37.30 13.62
C TYR A 479 -6.88 -37.00 13.87
N GLY A 480 -7.80 -37.61 13.11
CA GLY A 480 -9.24 -37.52 13.35
C GLY A 480 -9.63 -37.99 14.75
N LYS A 481 -9.03 -39.09 15.23
CA LYS A 481 -9.22 -39.56 16.62
C LYS A 481 -8.62 -38.61 17.65
N ALA A 482 -7.42 -38.06 17.39
CA ALA A 482 -6.82 -37.06 18.27
C ALA A 482 -7.71 -35.81 18.42
N ILE A 483 -8.30 -35.34 17.32
CA ILE A 483 -9.24 -34.21 17.29
C ILE A 483 -10.54 -34.54 18.03
N ALA A 484 -11.11 -35.73 17.81
CA ALA A 484 -12.34 -36.15 18.50
C ALA A 484 -12.17 -36.16 20.02
N LEU A 485 -10.98 -36.54 20.52
CA LEU A 485 -10.68 -36.56 21.95
C LEU A 485 -10.20 -35.20 22.49
N SER A 486 -9.65 -34.32 21.65
CA SER A 486 -9.17 -32.99 22.05
C SER A 486 -9.48 -31.91 20.99
N PRO A 487 -10.75 -31.50 20.87
CA PRO A 487 -11.24 -30.68 19.75
C PRO A 487 -10.77 -29.22 19.78
N LYS A 488 -10.11 -28.78 20.86
CA LYS A 488 -9.59 -27.40 21.03
C LYS A 488 -8.09 -27.28 20.76
N THR A 489 -7.43 -28.34 20.29
CA THR A 489 -5.99 -28.34 20.05
C THR A 489 -5.67 -27.91 18.62
N ALA A 490 -5.26 -26.65 18.43
CA ALA A 490 -4.99 -26.07 17.10
C ALA A 490 -3.97 -26.86 16.27
N THR A 491 -2.93 -27.42 16.91
CA THR A 491 -1.87 -28.18 16.24
C THR A 491 -2.40 -29.37 15.45
N TYR A 492 -3.35 -30.14 16.01
CA TYR A 492 -3.90 -31.32 15.32
C TYR A 492 -4.67 -30.97 14.05
N TYR A 493 -5.39 -29.84 14.05
CA TYR A 493 -6.06 -29.35 12.84
C TYR A 493 -5.06 -28.83 11.81
N CYS A 494 -3.97 -28.19 12.24
CA CYS A 494 -2.93 -27.74 11.32
C CYS A 494 -2.22 -28.93 10.66
N ASP A 495 -1.80 -29.92 11.45
CA ASP A 495 -1.11 -31.12 10.95
C ASP A 495 -2.02 -31.94 10.01
N LEU A 496 -3.30 -32.08 10.35
CA LEU A 496 -4.28 -32.74 9.48
C LEU A 496 -4.54 -31.91 8.20
N GLY A 497 -4.62 -30.59 8.33
CA GLY A 497 -4.82 -29.68 7.20
C GLY A 497 -3.65 -29.70 6.22
N GLU A 498 -2.41 -29.74 6.72
CA GLU A 498 -1.21 -29.95 5.92
C GLU A 498 -1.24 -31.30 5.19
N LEU A 499 -1.56 -32.38 5.90
CA LEU A 499 -1.66 -33.71 5.32
C LEU A 499 -2.70 -33.77 4.19
N GLN A 500 -3.86 -33.16 4.40
CA GLN A 500 -4.93 -33.07 3.40
C GLN A 500 -4.55 -32.19 2.20
N PHE A 501 -3.78 -31.13 2.42
CA PHE A 501 -3.22 -30.32 1.33
C PHE A 501 -2.30 -31.17 0.44
N ARG A 502 -1.39 -31.97 1.02
CA ARG A 502 -0.54 -32.88 0.24
C ARG A 502 -1.33 -33.97 -0.47
N LEU A 503 -2.45 -34.41 0.10
CA LEU A 503 -3.43 -35.30 -0.54
C LEU A 503 -4.33 -34.60 -1.58
N LYS A 504 -4.08 -33.32 -1.90
CA LYS A 504 -4.88 -32.50 -2.84
C LYS A 504 -6.36 -32.36 -2.46
N SER A 505 -6.69 -32.59 -1.20
CA SER A 505 -8.04 -32.41 -0.65
C SER A 505 -8.20 -30.97 -0.16
N HIS A 506 -8.23 -30.02 -1.11
CA HIS A 506 -8.13 -28.58 -0.83
C HIS A 506 -9.22 -28.07 0.13
N ASP A 507 -10.49 -28.44 -0.09
CA ASP A 507 -11.60 -27.95 0.75
C ASP A 507 -11.46 -28.40 2.22
N LEU A 508 -11.07 -29.66 2.43
CA LEU A 508 -10.85 -30.21 3.77
C LEU A 508 -9.65 -29.55 4.45
N ALA A 509 -8.56 -29.34 3.70
CA ALA A 509 -7.38 -28.64 4.19
C ALA A 509 -7.74 -27.21 4.61
N LEU A 510 -8.45 -26.44 3.77
CA LEU A 510 -8.90 -25.09 4.10
C LEU A 510 -9.75 -25.06 5.36
N LYS A 511 -10.69 -26.01 5.51
CA LYS A 511 -11.55 -26.13 6.70
C LYS A 511 -10.73 -26.35 7.97
N ASN A 512 -9.81 -27.32 7.94
CA ASN A 512 -8.99 -27.66 9.09
C ASN A 512 -7.99 -26.55 9.45
N LEU A 513 -7.32 -25.97 8.45
CA LEU A 513 -6.38 -24.85 8.66
C LEU A 513 -7.10 -23.61 9.19
N THR A 514 -8.31 -23.32 8.70
CA THR A 514 -9.13 -22.22 9.23
C THR A 514 -9.57 -22.49 10.67
N THR A 515 -9.89 -23.73 11.00
CA THR A 515 -10.19 -24.12 12.39
C THR A 515 -8.97 -23.95 13.29
N ALA A 516 -7.78 -24.36 12.82
CA ALA A 516 -6.52 -24.16 13.55
C ALA A 516 -6.25 -22.68 13.85
N ILE A 517 -6.45 -21.79 12.86
CA ILE A 517 -6.31 -20.33 13.01
C ILE A 517 -7.36 -19.76 13.97
N THR A 518 -8.59 -20.28 13.94
CA THR A 518 -9.65 -19.85 14.85
C THR A 518 -9.32 -20.22 16.30
N LEU A 519 -8.69 -21.38 16.51
CA LEU A 519 -8.26 -21.85 17.83
C LEU A 519 -7.00 -21.14 18.34
N ASP A 520 -6.05 -20.86 17.45
CA ASP A 520 -4.84 -20.08 17.74
C ASP A 520 -4.57 -19.06 16.61
N PRO A 521 -5.01 -17.80 16.79
CA PRO A 521 -4.83 -16.74 15.78
C PRO A 521 -3.38 -16.35 15.51
N LYS A 522 -2.41 -16.79 16.33
CA LYS A 522 -0.98 -16.56 16.14
C LYS A 522 -0.27 -17.77 15.54
N PHE A 523 -1.01 -18.77 15.08
CA PHE A 523 -0.40 -20.00 14.60
C PHE A 523 0.15 -19.86 13.17
N SER A 524 1.40 -19.43 13.07
CA SER A 524 2.08 -19.11 11.80
C SER A 524 2.03 -20.24 10.76
N ASN A 525 2.19 -21.50 11.19
CA ASN A 525 2.12 -22.66 10.30
C ASN A 525 0.75 -22.81 9.63
N ALA A 526 -0.35 -22.58 10.36
CA ALA A 526 -1.68 -22.74 9.80
C ALA A 526 -1.95 -21.71 8.69
N TYR A 527 -1.52 -20.46 8.88
CA TYR A 527 -1.55 -19.45 7.82
C TYR A 527 -0.68 -19.83 6.63
N TYR A 528 0.57 -20.27 6.86
CA TYR A 528 1.46 -20.68 5.78
C TYR A 528 0.86 -21.81 4.93
N HIS A 529 0.38 -22.89 5.54
CA HIS A 529 -0.19 -24.02 4.81
C HIS A 529 -1.49 -23.65 4.10
N ARG A 530 -2.28 -22.71 4.66
CA ARG A 530 -3.50 -22.21 4.01
C ARG A 530 -3.19 -21.31 2.83
N GLY A 531 -2.17 -20.46 2.96
CA GLY A 531 -1.63 -19.66 1.86
C GLY A 531 -1.12 -20.53 0.72
N MET A 532 -0.37 -21.59 1.02
CA MET A 532 0.08 -22.57 0.02
C MET A 532 -1.10 -23.30 -0.65
N ASN A 533 -2.17 -23.58 0.09
CA ASN A 533 -3.40 -24.14 -0.46
C ASN A 533 -4.04 -23.18 -1.47
N TYR A 534 -4.12 -21.89 -1.14
CA TYR A 534 -4.64 -20.86 -2.05
C TYR A 534 -3.77 -20.66 -3.31
N ILE A 535 -2.45 -20.85 -3.23
CA ILE A 535 -1.58 -20.86 -4.42
C ILE A 535 -1.98 -21.96 -5.41
N GLU A 536 -2.21 -23.18 -4.94
CA GLU A 536 -2.68 -24.30 -5.80
C GLU A 536 -4.07 -24.02 -6.38
N LEU A 537 -4.93 -23.34 -5.62
CA LEU A 537 -6.24 -22.87 -6.08
C LEU A 537 -6.17 -21.62 -6.99
N LYS A 538 -4.96 -21.09 -7.24
CA LYS A 538 -4.67 -19.91 -8.07
C LYS A 538 -5.24 -18.60 -7.51
N ASP A 539 -5.55 -18.55 -6.22
CA ASP A 539 -5.94 -17.32 -5.51
C ASP A 539 -4.73 -16.70 -4.81
N THR A 540 -3.92 -15.98 -5.60
CA THR A 540 -2.67 -15.34 -5.15
C THR A 540 -2.92 -14.23 -4.13
N ARG A 541 -4.11 -13.60 -4.16
CA ARG A 541 -4.48 -12.55 -3.23
C ARG A 541 -4.72 -13.10 -1.83
N LEU A 542 -5.55 -14.14 -1.70
CA LEU A 542 -5.78 -14.76 -0.38
C LEU A 542 -4.50 -15.41 0.14
N ALA A 543 -3.71 -16.02 -0.75
CA ALA A 543 -2.41 -16.57 -0.38
C ALA A 543 -1.49 -15.51 0.23
N GLY A 544 -1.38 -14.34 -0.40
CA GLY A 544 -0.58 -13.23 0.09
C GLY A 544 -0.98 -12.73 1.47
N LEU A 545 -2.29 -12.60 1.73
CA LEU A 545 -2.80 -12.20 3.04
C LEU A 545 -2.40 -13.19 4.14
N ASP A 546 -2.52 -14.49 3.85
CA ASP A 546 -2.10 -15.54 4.78
C ASP A 546 -0.58 -15.54 4.98
N PHE A 547 0.22 -15.37 3.93
CA PHE A 547 1.68 -15.28 4.05
C PHE A 547 2.12 -14.07 4.89
N MET A 548 1.45 -12.92 4.75
CA MET A 548 1.72 -11.75 5.59
C MET A 548 1.46 -12.02 7.07
N GLU A 549 0.35 -12.68 7.42
CA GLU A 549 0.07 -13.04 8.81
C GLU A 549 1.00 -14.15 9.31
N ALA A 550 1.42 -15.08 8.45
CA ALA A 550 2.42 -16.10 8.80
C ALA A 550 3.78 -15.47 9.15
N GLU A 551 4.29 -14.54 8.33
CA GLU A 551 5.53 -13.82 8.60
C GLU A 551 5.46 -12.99 9.88
N LYS A 552 4.36 -12.25 10.07
CA LYS A 552 4.09 -11.47 11.28
C LYS A 552 4.00 -12.33 12.55
N ALA A 553 3.49 -13.55 12.41
CA ALA A 553 3.45 -14.55 13.48
C ALA A 553 4.77 -15.30 13.70
N GLY A 554 5.83 -14.99 12.93
CA GLY A 554 7.16 -15.56 13.11
C GLY A 554 7.35 -16.94 12.47
N ILE A 555 6.89 -17.13 11.23
CA ILE A 555 7.16 -18.35 10.45
C ILE A 555 8.67 -18.57 10.25
N ASP A 556 9.08 -19.82 10.10
CA ASP A 556 10.50 -20.19 9.93
C ASP A 556 11.12 -19.70 8.60
N ALA A 557 12.44 -19.50 8.61
CA ALA A 557 13.17 -18.97 7.45
C ALA A 557 13.08 -19.85 6.17
N PRO A 558 13.12 -21.20 6.24
CA PRO A 558 12.87 -22.04 5.07
C PRO A 558 11.51 -21.81 4.41
N LYS A 559 10.44 -21.63 5.18
CA LYS A 559 9.09 -21.35 4.68
C LYS A 559 8.98 -19.94 4.11
N VAL A 560 9.62 -18.94 4.73
CA VAL A 560 9.77 -17.61 4.11
C VAL A 560 10.38 -17.75 2.72
N LYS A 561 11.53 -18.44 2.60
CA LYS A 561 12.20 -18.66 1.31
C LYS A 561 11.30 -19.35 0.27
N ASN A 562 10.43 -20.27 0.70
CA ASN A 562 9.46 -20.88 -0.22
C ASN A 562 8.40 -19.88 -0.71
N ILE A 563 7.90 -18.99 0.16
CA ILE A 563 7.02 -17.88 -0.24
C ILE A 563 7.73 -16.98 -1.27
N GLU A 564 9.01 -16.67 -1.04
CA GLU A 564 9.82 -15.89 -1.99
C GLU A 564 9.90 -16.60 -3.35
N GLN A 565 10.20 -17.90 -3.36
CA GLN A 565 10.24 -18.71 -4.58
C GLN A 565 8.91 -18.69 -5.34
N LYS A 566 7.77 -18.72 -4.63
CA LYS A 566 6.44 -18.62 -5.26
C LYS A 566 6.17 -17.25 -5.85
N SER A 567 6.60 -16.17 -5.21
CA SER A 567 6.58 -14.82 -5.81
C SER A 567 7.48 -14.77 -7.05
N ASP A 568 8.68 -15.36 -6.98
CA ASP A 568 9.68 -15.34 -8.05
C ASP A 568 9.26 -16.12 -9.31
N GLU A 569 8.46 -17.18 -9.16
CA GLU A 569 7.85 -17.90 -10.29
C GLU A 569 7.00 -16.96 -11.17
N PHE A 570 6.19 -16.09 -10.55
CA PHE A 570 5.38 -15.10 -11.26
C PHE A 570 6.20 -13.92 -11.78
N LEU A 571 7.22 -13.50 -11.04
CA LEU A 571 8.17 -12.47 -11.47
C LEU A 571 8.87 -12.90 -12.77
N LYS A 572 9.43 -14.11 -12.81
CA LYS A 572 10.11 -14.64 -14.01
C LYS A 572 9.16 -14.69 -15.20
N LYS A 573 7.94 -15.19 -15.00
CA LYS A 573 6.90 -15.17 -16.05
C LYS A 573 6.61 -13.74 -16.54
N GLY A 574 6.54 -12.76 -15.64
CA GLY A 574 6.35 -11.36 -16.01
C GLY A 574 7.50 -10.80 -16.84
N GLN A 575 8.74 -11.15 -16.51
CA GLN A 575 9.93 -10.75 -17.27
C GLN A 575 9.94 -11.36 -18.68
N ASP A 576 9.66 -12.67 -18.80
CA ASP A 576 9.60 -13.35 -20.10
C ASP A 576 8.53 -12.74 -21.03
N LEU A 577 7.36 -12.41 -20.47
CA LEU A 577 6.27 -11.75 -21.19
C LEU A 577 6.61 -10.30 -21.57
N LEU A 578 7.32 -9.58 -20.71
CA LEU A 578 7.78 -8.21 -20.97
C LEU A 578 8.74 -8.18 -22.16
N VAL A 579 9.71 -9.10 -22.20
CA VAL A 579 10.66 -9.25 -23.33
C VAL A 579 9.93 -9.59 -24.62
N SER A 580 8.86 -10.41 -24.53
CA SER A 580 8.01 -10.76 -25.67
C SER A 580 7.08 -9.62 -26.13
N GLY A 581 7.08 -8.48 -25.43
CA GLY A 581 6.24 -7.33 -25.75
C GLY A 581 4.76 -7.45 -25.33
N ASN A 582 4.39 -8.51 -24.61
CA ASN A 582 3.03 -8.73 -24.13
C ASN A 582 2.82 -8.04 -22.78
N PHE A 583 2.57 -6.73 -22.83
CA PHE A 583 2.51 -5.88 -21.65
C PHE A 583 1.34 -6.20 -20.71
N ALA A 584 0.18 -6.59 -21.22
CA ALA A 584 -1.00 -6.86 -20.39
C ALA A 584 -0.78 -8.11 -19.51
N ASP A 585 -0.30 -9.20 -20.12
CA ASP A 585 -0.04 -10.44 -19.39
C ASP A 585 1.18 -10.30 -18.46
N ALA A 586 2.20 -9.52 -18.87
CA ALA A 586 3.32 -9.19 -18.00
C ALA A 586 2.86 -8.41 -16.76
N ASP A 587 2.00 -7.39 -16.93
CA ASP A 587 1.46 -6.59 -15.82
C ASP A 587 0.64 -7.46 -14.85
N SER A 588 -0.12 -8.41 -15.38
CA SER A 588 -0.87 -9.41 -14.62
C SER A 588 0.03 -10.38 -13.85
N ALA A 589 1.10 -10.88 -14.48
CA ALA A 589 2.08 -11.73 -13.80
C ALA A 589 2.81 -11.00 -12.67
N PHE A 590 3.24 -9.74 -12.90
CA PHE A 590 3.82 -8.93 -11.83
C PHE A 590 2.81 -8.63 -10.71
N ASN A 591 1.52 -8.44 -11.01
CA ASN A 591 0.50 -8.31 -9.97
C ASN A 591 0.43 -9.55 -9.09
N LYS A 592 0.41 -10.75 -9.69
CA LYS A 592 0.38 -12.01 -8.92
C LYS A 592 1.61 -12.19 -8.04
N SER A 593 2.79 -11.83 -8.55
CA SER A 593 4.01 -11.79 -7.75
C SER A 593 3.88 -10.87 -6.54
N LEU A 594 3.31 -9.67 -6.74
CA LEU A 594 3.13 -8.67 -5.69
C LEU A 594 2.00 -9.00 -4.72
N GLU A 595 0.96 -9.71 -5.16
CA GLU A 595 -0.09 -10.22 -4.27
C GLU A 595 0.51 -11.21 -3.27
N ILE A 596 1.36 -12.13 -3.72
CA ILE A 596 2.07 -13.07 -2.85
C ILE A 596 3.03 -12.35 -1.91
N ARG A 597 3.80 -11.40 -2.45
CA ARG A 597 4.77 -10.62 -1.67
C ARG A 597 4.71 -9.15 -2.07
N ASN A 598 4.05 -8.36 -1.23
CA ASN A 598 3.80 -6.93 -1.47
C ASN A 598 5.08 -6.11 -1.74
N CYS A 599 6.23 -6.57 -1.22
CA CYS A 599 7.51 -5.89 -1.37
C CYS A 599 8.49 -6.70 -2.24
N ASN A 600 8.20 -6.80 -3.53
CA ASN A 600 9.11 -7.32 -4.55
C ASN A 600 9.57 -6.18 -5.47
N SER A 601 10.79 -5.67 -5.24
CA SER A 601 11.32 -4.49 -5.94
C SER A 601 11.43 -4.69 -7.45
N ILE A 602 11.78 -5.91 -7.91
CA ILE A 602 11.94 -6.23 -9.33
C ILE A 602 10.57 -6.30 -10.01
N SER A 603 9.54 -6.85 -9.35
CA SER A 603 8.17 -6.88 -9.91
C SER A 603 7.57 -5.49 -10.02
N LEU A 604 7.78 -4.62 -9.01
CA LEU A 604 7.39 -3.21 -9.06
C LEU A 604 8.10 -2.47 -10.19
N PHE A 605 9.40 -2.70 -10.34
CA PHE A 605 10.19 -2.15 -11.44
C PHE A 605 9.67 -2.63 -12.81
N GLY A 606 9.37 -3.92 -12.96
CA GLY A 606 8.82 -4.46 -14.21
C GLY A 606 7.49 -3.81 -14.61
N LYS A 607 6.60 -3.57 -13.65
CA LYS A 607 5.36 -2.79 -13.89
C LYS A 607 5.65 -1.35 -14.27
N ALA A 608 6.61 -0.71 -13.60
CA ALA A 608 7.01 0.66 -13.90
C ALA A 608 7.59 0.77 -15.31
N GLU A 609 8.40 -0.21 -15.74
CA GLU A 609 8.97 -0.27 -17.10
C GLU A 609 7.86 -0.43 -18.14
N ILE A 610 6.81 -1.23 -17.88
CA ILE A 610 5.64 -1.30 -18.76
C ILE A 610 5.00 0.09 -18.94
N ARG A 611 4.82 0.85 -17.85
CA ARG A 611 4.25 2.21 -17.91
C ARG A 611 5.17 3.17 -18.67
N PHE A 612 6.47 3.10 -18.43
CA PHE A 612 7.48 3.89 -19.15
C PHE A 612 7.46 3.60 -20.66
N LEU A 613 7.51 2.33 -21.06
CA LEU A 613 7.49 1.93 -22.48
C LEU A 613 6.15 2.27 -23.15
N THR A 614 5.05 2.17 -22.41
CA THR A 614 3.73 2.60 -22.91
C THR A 614 3.70 4.10 -23.14
N ALA A 615 4.14 4.90 -22.17
CA ALA A 615 4.23 6.35 -22.30
C ALA A 615 5.07 6.75 -23.53
N LYS A 616 6.24 6.14 -23.71
CA LYS A 616 7.11 6.37 -24.86
C LYS A 616 6.42 6.08 -26.20
N LYS A 617 5.61 5.02 -26.30
CA LYS A 617 4.82 4.72 -27.52
C LYS A 617 3.72 5.75 -27.79
N LEU A 618 3.24 6.45 -26.76
CA LEU A 618 2.18 7.45 -26.87
C LEU A 618 2.70 8.84 -27.23
N GLU A 619 3.98 9.15 -26.98
CA GLU A 619 4.60 10.45 -27.30
C GLU A 619 4.36 10.91 -28.74
N GLU A 620 4.35 9.96 -29.68
CA GLU A 620 4.19 10.24 -31.12
C GLU A 620 2.72 10.31 -31.57
N LYS A 621 1.78 9.91 -30.72
CA LYS A 621 0.39 9.60 -31.13
C LYS A 621 -0.68 10.32 -30.33
N GLU A 622 -0.36 10.78 -29.12
CA GLU A 622 -1.34 11.30 -28.18
C GLU A 622 -0.90 12.64 -27.58
N ALA A 623 -1.86 13.34 -26.96
CA ALA A 623 -1.60 14.61 -26.29
C ALA A 623 -0.67 14.42 -25.07
N ALA A 624 0.15 15.44 -24.78
CA ALA A 624 1.12 15.44 -23.68
C ALA A 624 0.54 15.02 -22.32
N SER A 625 -0.70 15.42 -22.03
CA SER A 625 -1.37 15.04 -20.79
C SER A 625 -1.48 13.52 -20.59
N VAL A 626 -1.63 12.74 -21.66
CA VAL A 626 -1.89 11.29 -21.56
C VAL A 626 -0.60 10.54 -21.27
N PHE A 627 0.47 10.78 -22.04
CA PHE A 627 1.74 10.12 -21.79
C PHE A 627 2.41 10.61 -20.50
N ASN A 628 2.24 11.87 -20.10
CA ASN A 628 2.71 12.36 -18.79
C ASN A 628 2.03 11.65 -17.62
N GLY A 629 0.75 11.31 -17.74
CA GLY A 629 0.06 10.48 -16.75
C GLY A 629 0.68 9.09 -16.62
N LYS A 630 1.07 8.48 -17.74
CA LYS A 630 1.74 7.17 -17.73
C LYS A 630 3.15 7.21 -17.17
N TYR A 631 3.92 8.27 -17.46
CA TYR A 631 5.20 8.49 -16.78
C TYR A 631 5.03 8.66 -15.27
N GLN A 632 3.98 9.36 -14.83
CA GLN A 632 3.68 9.52 -13.40
C GLN A 632 3.35 8.19 -12.73
N GLU A 633 2.50 7.35 -13.34
CA GLU A 633 2.23 5.98 -12.84
C GLU A 633 3.53 5.17 -12.68
N GLY A 634 4.45 5.28 -13.66
CA GLY A 634 5.76 4.63 -13.61
C GLY A 634 6.64 5.15 -12.46
N ILE A 635 6.72 6.47 -12.29
CA ILE A 635 7.46 7.12 -11.19
C ILE A 635 6.99 6.63 -9.83
N ASP A 636 5.67 6.52 -9.61
CA ASP A 636 5.13 6.06 -8.33
C ASP A 636 5.46 4.58 -8.05
N LEU A 637 5.49 3.75 -9.09
CA LEU A 637 5.95 2.37 -9.00
C LEU A 637 7.47 2.26 -8.74
N TYR A 638 8.29 3.10 -9.39
CA TYR A 638 9.74 3.17 -9.09
C TYR A 638 9.99 3.58 -7.64
N LYS A 639 9.26 4.58 -7.10
CA LYS A 639 9.34 4.97 -5.69
C LYS A 639 9.05 3.79 -4.76
N ARG A 640 8.02 2.99 -5.05
CA ARG A 640 7.71 1.77 -4.28
C ARG A 640 8.81 0.71 -4.41
N ALA A 641 9.36 0.51 -5.61
CA ALA A 641 10.47 -0.42 -5.83
C ALA A 641 11.72 -0.03 -5.00
N ILE A 642 12.02 1.27 -4.95
CA ILE A 642 13.11 1.87 -4.17
C ILE A 642 12.88 1.70 -2.67
N LEU A 643 11.65 1.87 -2.17
CA LEU A 643 11.33 1.60 -0.76
C LEU A 643 11.60 0.15 -0.38
N CYS A 644 11.39 -0.80 -1.30
CA CYS A 644 11.68 -2.21 -1.10
C CYS A 644 13.17 -2.56 -1.24
N ASN A 645 13.90 -1.87 -2.11
CA ASN A 645 15.35 -2.03 -2.25
C ASN A 645 16.00 -0.65 -2.49
N PRO A 646 16.48 0.02 -1.42
CA PRO A 646 17.10 1.33 -1.52
C PRO A 646 18.40 1.38 -2.33
N LYS A 647 19.02 0.22 -2.62
CA LYS A 647 20.23 0.12 -3.45
C LYS A 647 19.92 -0.18 -4.92
N TYR A 648 18.65 -0.13 -5.34
CA TYR A 648 18.26 -0.47 -6.71
C TYR A 648 18.54 0.70 -7.68
N SER A 649 19.80 0.85 -8.10
CA SER A 649 20.26 1.95 -8.97
C SER A 649 19.42 2.11 -10.24
N GLU A 650 19.08 1.02 -10.92
CA GLU A 650 18.28 1.05 -12.15
C GLU A 650 16.88 1.69 -11.95
N ALA A 651 16.25 1.49 -10.79
CA ALA A 651 14.96 2.10 -10.48
C ALA A 651 15.06 3.62 -10.33
N TYR A 652 16.12 4.12 -9.69
CA TYR A 652 16.39 5.56 -9.61
C TYR A 652 16.70 6.15 -10.98
N PHE A 653 17.51 5.46 -11.77
CA PHE A 653 17.86 5.87 -13.13
C PHE A 653 16.62 6.02 -14.02
N LYS A 654 15.74 5.00 -14.05
CA LYS A 654 14.48 5.03 -14.81
C LYS A 654 13.48 6.06 -14.27
N LYS A 655 13.45 6.30 -12.95
CA LYS A 655 12.70 7.41 -12.34
C LYS A 655 13.20 8.75 -12.89
N GLY A 656 14.52 8.95 -12.96
CA GLY A 656 15.16 10.14 -13.53
C GLY A 656 14.82 10.33 -15.01
N LEU A 657 14.94 9.28 -15.82
CA LEU A 657 14.53 9.32 -17.23
C LEU A 657 13.06 9.70 -17.42
N SER A 658 12.17 9.21 -16.57
CA SER A 658 10.75 9.55 -16.61
C SER A 658 10.52 11.04 -16.29
N HIS A 659 11.26 11.60 -15.33
CA HIS A 659 11.25 13.04 -15.05
C HIS A 659 11.81 13.86 -16.22
N THR A 660 12.92 13.43 -16.85
CA THR A 660 13.48 14.09 -18.04
C THR A 660 12.45 14.15 -19.18
N ARG A 661 11.70 13.07 -19.43
CA ARG A 661 10.65 13.03 -20.46
C ARG A 661 9.49 13.98 -20.17
N LYS A 662 9.20 14.23 -18.90
CA LYS A 662 8.22 15.23 -18.44
C LYS A 662 8.79 16.67 -18.38
N ALA A 663 10.05 16.88 -18.78
CA ALA A 663 10.78 18.14 -18.64
C ALA A 663 10.94 18.62 -17.17
N GLU A 664 10.91 17.70 -16.21
CA GLU A 664 11.11 17.96 -14.78
C GLU A 664 12.59 17.75 -14.41
N TYR A 665 13.47 18.59 -14.97
CA TYR A 665 14.91 18.35 -14.97
C TYR A 665 15.56 18.35 -13.59
N GLU A 666 15.11 19.18 -12.65
CA GLU A 666 15.63 19.22 -11.28
C GLU A 666 15.37 17.89 -10.54
N LEU A 667 14.17 17.33 -10.69
CA LEU A 667 13.82 16.02 -10.14
C LEU A 667 14.57 14.88 -10.84
N ALA A 668 14.84 15.02 -12.14
CA ALA A 668 15.68 14.08 -12.88
C ALA A 668 17.12 14.07 -12.34
N ILE A 669 17.71 15.25 -12.11
CA ILE A 669 19.06 15.40 -11.56
C ILE A 669 19.18 14.78 -10.16
N GLU A 670 18.19 14.98 -9.29
CA GLU A 670 18.11 14.32 -7.99
C GLU A 670 18.10 12.79 -8.16
N SER A 671 17.20 12.28 -9.00
CA SER A 671 17.05 10.85 -9.26
C SER A 671 18.31 10.20 -9.84
N PHE A 672 19.01 10.87 -10.75
CA PHE A 672 20.29 10.38 -11.26
C PHE A 672 21.40 10.42 -10.21
N SER A 673 21.38 11.42 -9.32
CA SER A 673 22.31 11.49 -8.19
C SER A 673 22.09 10.33 -7.22
N ASP A 674 20.83 9.98 -6.95
CA ASP A 674 20.49 8.80 -6.15
C ASP A 674 20.91 7.50 -6.83
N ALA A 675 20.75 7.40 -8.16
CA ALA A 675 21.20 6.24 -8.93
C ALA A 675 22.72 6.04 -8.83
N ILE A 676 23.48 7.12 -8.90
CA ILE A 676 24.94 7.15 -8.71
C ILE A 676 25.34 6.81 -7.27
N ALA A 677 24.59 7.28 -6.29
CA ALA A 677 24.83 6.95 -4.89
C ALA A 677 24.57 5.45 -4.60
N ALA A 678 23.57 4.86 -5.27
CA ALA A 678 23.25 3.44 -5.17
C ALA A 678 24.27 2.55 -5.91
N ASP A 679 24.76 2.99 -7.06
CA ASP A 679 25.82 2.34 -7.85
C ASP A 679 26.71 3.38 -8.52
N SER A 680 27.91 3.58 -7.97
CA SER A 680 28.88 4.56 -8.47
C SER A 680 29.51 4.17 -9.80
N SER A 681 29.29 2.94 -10.29
CA SER A 681 29.75 2.46 -11.59
C SER A 681 28.74 2.69 -12.73
N ASN A 682 27.55 3.23 -12.42
CA ASN A 682 26.51 3.49 -13.40
C ASN A 682 26.84 4.70 -14.29
N VAL A 683 27.59 4.43 -15.37
CA VAL A 683 28.05 5.45 -16.34
C VAL A 683 26.89 6.24 -16.94
N VAL A 684 25.80 5.56 -17.31
CA VAL A 684 24.67 6.19 -18.01
C VAL A 684 23.97 7.21 -17.11
N ALA A 685 23.88 6.96 -15.80
CA ALA A 685 23.34 7.93 -14.85
C ALA A 685 24.18 9.22 -14.78
N TYR A 686 25.51 9.15 -14.85
CA TYR A 686 26.36 10.35 -14.92
C TYR A 686 26.13 11.14 -16.22
N ILE A 687 26.03 10.44 -17.35
CA ILE A 687 25.78 11.08 -18.66
C ILE A 687 24.43 11.80 -18.64
N GLU A 688 23.36 11.12 -18.24
CA GLU A 688 22.01 11.71 -18.23
C GLU A 688 21.86 12.83 -17.19
N LYS A 689 22.58 12.73 -16.06
CA LYS A 689 22.71 13.84 -15.10
C LYS A 689 23.39 15.05 -15.73
N GLY A 690 24.50 14.83 -16.46
CA GLY A 690 25.20 15.88 -17.20
C GLY A 690 24.29 16.55 -18.23
N ASN A 691 23.57 15.75 -19.02
CA ASN A 691 22.61 16.23 -20.01
C ASN A 691 21.52 17.11 -19.37
N ALA A 692 20.91 16.63 -18.28
CA ALA A 692 19.90 17.39 -17.56
C ALA A 692 20.46 18.71 -16.98
N LEU A 693 21.67 18.68 -16.42
CA LEU A 693 22.36 19.89 -15.93
C LEU A 693 22.70 20.87 -17.05
N GLN A 694 22.99 20.38 -18.25
CA GLN A 694 23.25 21.20 -19.41
C GLN A 694 21.99 21.92 -19.90
N ILE A 695 20.84 21.23 -19.89
CA ILE A 695 19.53 21.84 -20.18
C ILE A 695 19.17 22.90 -19.15
N THR A 696 19.43 22.67 -17.86
CA THR A 696 19.20 23.67 -16.80
C THR A 696 20.31 24.73 -16.70
N THR A 697 21.21 24.81 -17.69
CA THR A 697 22.32 25.78 -17.79
C THR A 697 23.34 25.72 -16.65
N SER A 698 23.34 24.64 -15.87
CA SER A 698 24.28 24.36 -14.79
C SER A 698 25.58 23.73 -15.34
N PHE A 699 26.20 24.40 -16.31
CA PHE A 699 27.28 23.88 -17.14
C PHE A 699 28.52 23.40 -16.35
N GLN A 700 28.89 24.10 -15.26
CA GLN A 700 30.02 23.67 -14.41
C GLN A 700 29.77 22.28 -13.80
N LYS A 701 28.57 22.06 -13.25
CA LYS A 701 28.18 20.76 -12.68
C LYS A 701 27.99 19.70 -13.76
N ALA A 702 27.53 20.09 -14.96
CA ALA A 702 27.45 19.19 -16.10
C ALA A 702 28.85 18.67 -16.49
N SER A 703 29.84 19.57 -16.57
CA SER A 703 31.24 19.22 -16.84
C SER A 703 31.79 18.23 -15.81
N GLU A 704 31.54 18.47 -14.52
CA GLU A 704 31.94 17.53 -13.44
C GLU A 704 31.33 16.13 -13.62
N ALA A 705 30.04 16.05 -13.97
CA ALA A 705 29.37 14.78 -14.22
C ALA A 705 29.93 14.06 -15.45
N TYR A 706 30.21 14.77 -16.54
CA TYR A 706 30.81 14.18 -17.74
C TYR A 706 32.25 13.69 -17.51
N ILE A 707 33.06 14.44 -16.75
CA ILE A 707 34.41 14.01 -16.39
C ILE A 707 34.37 12.69 -15.61
N ALA A 708 33.43 12.55 -14.67
CA ALA A 708 33.22 11.30 -13.94
C ALA A 708 32.79 10.15 -14.87
N ALA A 709 31.86 10.40 -15.80
CA ALA A 709 31.46 9.40 -16.81
C ALA A 709 32.63 8.96 -17.71
N ILE A 710 33.44 9.90 -18.20
CA ILE A 710 34.62 9.63 -19.04
C ILE A 710 35.63 8.77 -18.29
N ALA A 711 35.89 9.07 -17.01
CA ALA A 711 36.80 8.29 -16.19
C ALA A 711 36.36 6.81 -16.11
N LEU A 712 35.08 6.56 -15.84
CA LEU A 712 34.51 5.21 -15.79
C LEU A 712 34.54 4.51 -17.15
N LEU A 713 34.21 5.22 -18.24
CA LEU A 713 34.28 4.67 -19.60
C LEU A 713 35.70 4.26 -19.97
N LYS A 714 36.72 5.03 -19.59
CA LYS A 714 38.13 4.67 -19.81
C LYS A 714 38.54 3.44 -19.01
N THR A 715 38.11 3.31 -17.76
CA THR A 715 38.31 2.09 -16.98
C THR A 715 37.65 0.88 -17.66
N ASN A 716 36.42 1.03 -18.17
CA ASN A 716 35.72 -0.01 -18.92
C ASN A 716 36.45 -0.37 -20.22
N LEU A 717 37.01 0.61 -20.92
CA LEU A 717 37.81 0.42 -22.13
C LEU A 717 39.07 -0.42 -21.84
N GLU A 718 39.82 -0.08 -20.79
CA GLU A 718 41.02 -0.82 -20.37
C GLU A 718 40.70 -2.26 -19.98
N ALA A 719 39.65 -2.47 -19.18
CA ALA A 719 39.18 -3.80 -18.81
C ALA A 719 38.76 -4.62 -20.05
N THR A 720 38.06 -4.01 -21.00
CA THR A 720 37.61 -4.65 -22.25
C THR A 720 38.79 -5.06 -23.14
N LYS A 721 39.81 -4.19 -23.25
CA LYS A 721 41.07 -4.50 -23.95
C LYS A 721 41.78 -5.71 -23.32
N LYS A 722 41.88 -5.74 -21.97
CA LYS A 722 42.49 -6.85 -21.24
C LYS A 722 41.73 -8.16 -21.40
N ASN A 723 40.41 -8.11 -21.46
CA ASN A 723 39.53 -9.28 -21.59
C ASN A 723 39.36 -9.78 -23.04
N GLY A 724 40.02 -9.14 -24.02
CA GLY A 724 40.00 -9.59 -25.43
C GLY A 724 38.67 -9.38 -26.16
N LYS A 725 37.71 -8.65 -25.59
CA LYS A 725 36.37 -8.40 -26.18
C LYS A 725 36.41 -7.29 -27.23
N LYS A 726 37.10 -7.55 -28.33
CA LYS A 726 37.35 -6.54 -29.39
C LYS A 726 36.08 -5.93 -29.97
N GLU A 727 34.98 -6.66 -30.00
CA GLU A 727 33.68 -6.22 -30.55
C GLU A 727 33.05 -5.04 -29.77
N GLN A 728 33.38 -4.88 -28.47
CA GLN A 728 32.81 -3.82 -27.62
C GLN A 728 33.61 -2.51 -27.68
N LEU A 729 34.85 -2.55 -28.19
CA LEU A 729 35.74 -1.39 -28.23
C LEU A 729 35.20 -0.22 -29.06
N PRO A 730 34.60 -0.43 -30.25
CA PRO A 730 34.07 0.69 -31.04
C PRO A 730 32.95 1.44 -30.32
N LEU A 731 32.07 0.72 -29.60
CA LEU A 731 30.97 1.34 -28.86
C LEU A 731 31.49 2.20 -27.70
N ILE A 732 32.41 1.65 -26.89
CA ILE A 732 32.99 2.38 -25.76
C ILE A 732 33.78 3.61 -26.24
N ASN A 733 34.53 3.49 -27.35
CA ASN A 733 35.22 4.65 -27.95
C ASN A 733 34.22 5.70 -28.43
N SER A 734 33.11 5.29 -29.04
CA SER A 734 32.03 6.20 -29.44
C SER A 734 31.42 6.93 -28.24
N ASP A 735 31.16 6.22 -27.14
CA ASP A 735 30.61 6.81 -25.91
C ASP A 735 31.60 7.82 -25.30
N ILE A 736 32.90 7.48 -25.23
CA ILE A 736 33.93 8.41 -24.74
C ILE A 736 33.96 9.66 -25.63
N SER A 737 33.96 9.50 -26.95
CA SER A 737 33.95 10.64 -27.88
C SER A 737 32.75 11.56 -27.65
N LEU A 738 31.55 10.99 -27.55
CA LEU A 738 30.32 11.76 -27.33
C LEU A 738 30.37 12.51 -26.00
N VAL A 739 30.75 11.85 -24.90
CA VAL A 739 30.75 12.49 -23.58
C VAL A 739 31.87 13.54 -23.45
N SER A 740 33.05 13.29 -24.04
CA SER A 740 34.13 14.29 -24.11
C SER A 740 33.70 15.54 -24.91
N GLN A 741 32.94 15.35 -25.99
CA GLN A 741 32.37 16.46 -26.75
C GLN A 741 31.34 17.25 -25.93
N LEU A 742 30.42 16.57 -25.22
CA LEU A 742 29.44 17.23 -24.34
C LEU A 742 30.13 18.02 -23.22
N ASN A 743 31.22 17.49 -22.67
CA ASN A 743 32.07 18.21 -21.72
C ASN A 743 32.70 19.47 -22.35
N GLY A 744 33.24 19.35 -23.57
CA GLY A 744 33.78 20.49 -24.31
C GLY A 744 32.76 21.59 -24.58
N GLU A 745 31.52 21.20 -24.92
CA GLU A 745 30.39 22.13 -25.05
C GLU A 745 30.07 22.84 -23.72
N ALA A 746 29.98 22.10 -22.61
CA ALA A 746 29.71 22.68 -21.29
C ALA A 746 30.79 23.69 -20.89
N LEU A 747 32.07 23.35 -21.13
CA LEU A 747 33.23 24.21 -20.85
C LEU A 747 33.25 25.47 -21.74
N TYR A 748 32.84 25.36 -23.00
CA TYR A 748 32.67 26.53 -23.87
C TYR A 748 31.63 27.51 -23.33
N ASN A 749 30.48 27.01 -22.85
CA ASN A 749 29.41 27.85 -22.33
C ASN A 749 29.80 28.62 -21.05
N ILE A 750 30.74 28.10 -20.25
CA ILE A 750 31.33 28.81 -19.10
C ILE A 750 32.62 29.59 -19.46
N GLN A 751 32.92 29.72 -20.76
CA GLN A 751 34.08 30.45 -21.30
C GLN A 751 35.45 29.90 -20.85
N GLN A 752 35.51 28.63 -20.43
CA GLN A 752 36.77 27.96 -20.14
C GLN A 752 37.37 27.34 -21.41
N TYR A 753 37.89 28.20 -22.28
CA TYR A 753 38.30 27.82 -23.64
C TYR A 753 39.44 26.81 -23.72
N ALA A 754 40.47 26.93 -22.87
CA ALA A 754 41.59 25.98 -22.89
C ALA A 754 41.17 24.56 -22.45
N PRO A 755 40.46 24.39 -21.31
CA PRO A 755 39.85 23.09 -20.98
C PRO A 755 38.87 22.58 -22.04
N ALA A 756 38.08 23.46 -22.67
CA ALA A 756 37.15 23.07 -23.73
C ALA A 756 37.89 22.46 -24.92
N ILE A 757 38.97 23.09 -25.41
CA ILE A 757 39.79 22.55 -26.51
C ILE A 757 40.33 21.17 -26.14
N LEU A 758 40.89 20.99 -24.94
CA LEU A 758 41.42 19.68 -24.52
C LEU A 758 40.35 18.58 -24.49
N ALA A 759 39.13 18.91 -24.03
CA ALA A 759 38.02 17.97 -24.03
C ALA A 759 37.55 17.62 -25.46
N LEU A 760 37.55 18.59 -26.37
CA LEU A 760 37.15 18.40 -27.77
C LEU A 760 38.21 17.64 -28.57
N GLU A 761 39.50 17.89 -28.33
CA GLU A 761 40.61 17.10 -28.88
C GLU A 761 40.52 15.65 -28.41
N GLN A 762 40.25 15.43 -27.12
CA GLN A 762 40.00 14.08 -26.61
C GLN A 762 38.81 13.43 -27.30
N ALA A 763 37.72 14.15 -27.59
CA ALA A 763 36.60 13.59 -28.35
C ALA A 763 37.05 13.10 -29.74
N MET A 764 37.94 13.85 -30.40
CA MET A 764 38.50 13.50 -31.71
C MET A 764 39.51 12.35 -31.66
N ASP A 765 40.25 12.17 -30.56
CA ASP A 765 41.16 11.03 -30.38
C ASP A 765 40.42 9.69 -30.44
N TYR A 766 39.16 9.65 -29.99
CA TYR A 766 38.32 8.45 -30.02
C TYR A 766 37.42 8.36 -31.25
N ASN A 767 37.09 9.49 -31.88
CA ASN A 767 36.37 9.55 -33.16
C ASN A 767 36.79 10.78 -33.96
N GLU A 768 37.70 10.58 -34.91
CA GLU A 768 38.23 11.65 -35.78
C GLU A 768 37.14 12.36 -36.61
N LYS A 769 35.98 11.71 -36.81
CA LYS A 769 34.85 12.19 -37.61
C LYS A 769 33.78 12.88 -36.76
N ASN A 770 34.08 13.24 -35.52
CA ASN A 770 33.16 13.96 -34.65
C ASN A 770 32.99 15.41 -35.11
N ALA A 771 32.00 15.64 -35.97
CA ALA A 771 31.68 16.96 -36.54
C ALA A 771 31.26 17.99 -35.49
N GLU A 772 30.58 17.53 -34.42
CA GLU A 772 30.08 18.39 -33.36
C GLU A 772 31.24 18.88 -32.47
N ALA A 773 32.26 18.05 -32.23
CA ALA A 773 33.49 18.46 -31.56
C ALA A 773 34.25 19.54 -32.38
N LEU A 774 34.42 19.32 -33.68
CA LEU A 774 35.02 20.30 -34.60
C LEU A 774 34.24 21.62 -34.65
N TYR A 775 32.91 21.55 -34.63
CA TYR A 775 32.05 22.73 -34.55
C TYR A 775 32.31 23.53 -33.27
N TYR A 776 32.33 22.90 -32.10
CA TYR A 776 32.61 23.61 -30.85
C TYR A 776 34.05 24.13 -30.79
N MET A 777 35.03 23.43 -31.37
CA MET A 777 36.39 23.98 -31.50
C MET A 777 36.38 25.24 -32.38
N GLY A 778 35.63 25.23 -33.48
CA GLY A 778 35.42 26.39 -34.33
C GLY A 778 34.82 27.58 -33.56
N LEU A 779 33.81 27.35 -32.71
CA LEU A 779 33.21 28.37 -31.86
C LEU A 779 34.17 28.91 -30.81
N VAL A 780 34.98 28.04 -30.18
CA VAL A 780 36.00 28.45 -29.21
C VAL A 780 37.03 29.36 -29.88
N TYR A 781 37.54 28.99 -31.07
CA TYR A 781 38.49 29.82 -31.80
C TYR A 781 37.89 31.13 -32.31
N ASP A 782 36.62 31.14 -32.73
CA ASP A 782 35.91 32.39 -33.09
C ASP A 782 35.79 33.33 -31.87
N ALA A 783 35.47 32.78 -30.69
CA ALA A 783 35.39 33.54 -29.45
C ALA A 783 36.76 34.10 -29.01
N GLN A 784 37.85 33.41 -29.33
CA GLN A 784 39.23 33.88 -29.14
C GLN A 784 39.73 34.81 -30.26
N ASN A 785 38.90 35.13 -31.27
CA ASN A 785 39.24 35.90 -32.46
C ASN A 785 40.34 35.26 -33.34
N GLU A 786 40.55 33.95 -33.22
CA GLU A 786 41.47 33.15 -34.02
C GLU A 786 40.77 32.65 -35.31
N LEU A 787 40.31 33.60 -36.14
CA LEU A 787 39.33 33.35 -37.21
C LEU A 787 39.79 32.30 -38.24
N SER A 788 41.09 32.21 -38.54
CA SER A 788 41.64 31.20 -39.46
C SER A 788 41.48 29.77 -38.93
N LYS A 789 41.73 29.57 -37.61
CA LYS A 789 41.54 28.28 -36.96
C LYS A 789 40.05 27.94 -36.87
N ALA A 790 39.20 28.93 -36.62
CA ALA A 790 37.75 28.75 -36.59
C ALA A 790 37.22 28.21 -37.93
N THR A 791 37.51 28.90 -39.04
CA THR A 791 37.11 28.47 -40.39
C THR A 791 37.67 27.09 -40.76
N LYS A 792 38.93 26.79 -40.39
CA LYS A 792 39.53 25.48 -40.63
C LYS A 792 38.72 24.36 -39.96
N ASN A 793 38.36 24.52 -38.69
CA ASN A 793 37.62 23.50 -37.94
C ASN A 793 36.17 23.36 -38.45
N PHE A 794 35.49 24.46 -38.75
CA PHE A 794 34.14 24.40 -39.34
C PHE A 794 34.13 23.69 -40.70
N ASN A 795 35.06 24.03 -41.59
CA ASN A 795 35.17 23.38 -42.90
C ASN A 795 35.47 21.89 -42.78
N GLU A 796 36.29 21.48 -41.80
CA GLU A 796 36.55 20.07 -41.52
C GLU A 796 35.29 19.36 -41.01
N GLY A 797 34.58 19.94 -40.04
CA GLY A 797 33.33 19.38 -39.51
C GLY A 797 32.24 19.21 -40.59
N LEU A 798 32.14 20.18 -41.50
CA LEU A 798 31.20 20.17 -42.63
C LEU A 798 31.46 19.05 -43.65
N LYS A 799 32.64 18.41 -43.65
CA LYS A 799 32.91 17.22 -44.47
C LYS A 799 32.16 15.99 -43.95
N TYR A 800 31.95 15.89 -42.64
CA TYR A 800 31.35 14.72 -42.00
C TYR A 800 29.85 14.89 -41.77
N GLU A 801 29.42 16.09 -41.36
CA GLU A 801 28.01 16.35 -41.09
C GLU A 801 27.61 17.76 -41.54
N LYS A 802 26.51 17.85 -42.29
CA LYS A 802 25.98 19.10 -42.85
C LYS A 802 24.76 19.54 -42.06
N LYS A 803 24.97 20.37 -41.04
CA LYS A 803 23.89 20.98 -40.23
C LYS A 803 23.80 22.48 -40.47
N TYR A 804 22.57 23.01 -40.41
CA TYR A 804 22.28 24.45 -40.44
C TYR A 804 23.25 25.27 -39.55
N LYS A 805 23.38 24.86 -38.28
CA LYS A 805 24.18 25.60 -37.28
C LYS A 805 25.66 25.69 -37.64
N TYR A 806 26.21 24.67 -38.32
CA TYR A 806 27.62 24.64 -38.70
C TYR A 806 27.88 25.62 -39.85
N PHE A 807 27.07 25.55 -40.91
CA PHE A 807 27.13 26.47 -42.04
C PHE A 807 26.95 27.92 -41.57
N PHE A 808 25.96 28.16 -40.70
CA PHE A 808 25.68 29.50 -40.21
C PHE A 808 26.83 30.09 -39.38
N ALA A 809 27.41 29.30 -38.46
CA ALA A 809 28.58 29.73 -37.69
C ALA A 809 29.79 30.01 -38.60
N ASN A 810 30.04 29.15 -39.59
CA ASN A 810 31.13 29.33 -40.53
C ASN A 810 30.93 30.59 -41.42
N GLY A 811 29.71 30.80 -41.92
CA GLY A 811 29.34 31.99 -42.69
C GLY A 811 29.56 33.28 -41.90
N LYS A 812 29.26 33.28 -40.60
CA LYS A 812 29.58 34.41 -39.70
C LYS A 812 31.08 34.68 -39.62
N VAL A 813 31.93 33.66 -39.52
CA VAL A 813 33.38 33.84 -39.50
C VAL A 813 33.89 34.35 -40.85
N TYR A 814 33.40 33.82 -41.97
CA TYR A 814 33.73 34.34 -43.31
C TYR A 814 33.30 35.80 -43.50
N PHE A 815 32.14 36.20 -42.97
CA PHE A 815 31.71 37.58 -42.95
C PHE A 815 32.67 38.47 -42.14
N LYS A 816 33.09 38.03 -40.95
CA LYS A 816 34.08 38.75 -40.11
C LYS A 816 35.44 38.89 -40.81
N THR A 817 35.87 37.89 -41.57
CA THR A 817 37.12 37.92 -42.35
C THR A 817 36.97 38.67 -43.69
N LYS A 818 35.81 39.28 -43.95
CA LYS A 818 35.48 40.04 -45.18
C LYS A 818 35.47 39.19 -46.46
N ASN A 819 35.43 37.86 -46.34
CA ASN A 819 35.26 36.96 -47.45
C ASN A 819 33.76 36.71 -47.71
N TYR A 820 33.13 37.73 -48.30
CA TYR A 820 31.68 37.78 -48.43
C TYR A 820 31.11 36.72 -49.39
N ALA A 821 31.88 36.28 -50.39
CA ALA A 821 31.43 35.25 -51.33
C ALA A 821 31.28 33.88 -50.64
N ASP A 822 32.27 33.49 -49.84
CA ASP A 822 32.19 32.24 -49.05
C ASP A 822 31.16 32.36 -47.92
N ALA A 823 30.98 33.55 -47.35
CA ALA A 823 29.92 33.81 -46.39
C ALA A 823 28.53 33.55 -47.00
N ILE A 824 28.27 34.05 -48.21
CA ILE A 824 27.03 33.81 -48.95
C ILE A 824 26.81 32.32 -49.19
N THR A 825 27.82 31.61 -49.72
CA THR A 825 27.73 30.16 -49.97
C THR A 825 27.35 29.38 -48.70
N ASN A 826 27.95 29.73 -47.56
CA ASN A 826 27.63 29.09 -46.29
C ASN A 826 26.22 29.46 -45.81
N PHE A 827 25.81 30.72 -45.93
CA PHE A 827 24.45 31.13 -45.57
C PHE A 827 23.39 30.48 -46.47
N ASP A 828 23.64 30.33 -47.77
CA ASP A 828 22.78 29.63 -48.72
C ASP A 828 22.54 28.18 -48.29
N GLU A 829 23.62 27.43 -48.06
CA GLU A 829 23.55 26.04 -47.62
C GLU A 829 22.91 25.90 -46.24
N GLY A 830 23.21 26.84 -45.32
CA GLY A 830 22.53 26.95 -44.05
C GLY A 830 21.02 27.08 -44.25
N ILE A 831 20.56 28.14 -44.93
CA ILE A 831 19.14 28.42 -45.16
C ILE A 831 18.43 27.24 -45.85
N ARG A 832 19.08 26.55 -46.79
CA ARG A 832 18.55 25.35 -47.45
C ARG A 832 18.24 24.20 -46.49
N LEU A 833 19.02 24.08 -45.41
CA LEU A 833 18.90 23.04 -44.38
C LEU A 833 18.06 23.48 -43.17
N ASP A 834 17.50 24.69 -43.19
CA ASP A 834 16.61 25.18 -42.13
C ASP A 834 15.22 24.54 -42.26
N ASP A 835 14.68 24.02 -41.16
CA ASP A 835 13.34 23.42 -41.07
C ASP A 835 12.25 24.46 -40.72
N GLY A 836 12.59 25.74 -40.81
CA GLY A 836 11.59 26.80 -40.98
C GLY A 836 11.30 27.66 -39.76
N ASN A 837 12.27 27.88 -38.86
CA ASN A 837 12.25 29.03 -37.91
C ASN A 837 13.50 29.19 -37.01
N LYS A 838 14.66 28.58 -37.32
CA LYS A 838 15.75 28.48 -36.32
C LYS A 838 16.53 29.76 -36.03
N VAL A 839 16.65 30.68 -36.98
CA VAL A 839 17.32 31.98 -36.76
C VAL A 839 16.63 33.07 -37.58
N LYS A 840 16.19 34.12 -36.87
CA LYS A 840 15.54 35.28 -37.49
C LYS A 840 16.49 36.01 -38.46
N ASP A 841 17.76 36.17 -38.09
CA ASP A 841 18.76 36.99 -38.81
C ASP A 841 19.46 36.31 -39.99
N LYS A 842 19.00 35.13 -40.43
CA LYS A 842 19.68 34.35 -41.47
C LYS A 842 19.74 35.07 -42.83
N HIS A 843 18.63 35.70 -43.22
CA HIS A 843 18.57 36.49 -44.44
C HIS A 843 19.29 37.83 -44.29
N TYR A 844 19.31 38.40 -43.08
CA TYR A 844 19.98 39.68 -42.85
C TYR A 844 21.49 39.60 -43.09
N LEU A 845 22.19 38.61 -42.51
CA LEU A 845 23.64 38.46 -42.70
C LEU A 845 24.04 38.11 -44.14
N ARG A 846 23.20 37.35 -44.86
CA ARG A 846 23.40 37.08 -46.29
C ARG A 846 23.14 38.33 -47.13
N GLY A 847 22.09 39.07 -46.84
CA GLY A 847 21.78 40.38 -47.43
C GLY A 847 22.90 41.40 -47.22
N LEU A 848 23.49 41.46 -46.03
CA LEU A 848 24.67 42.29 -45.75
C LEU A 848 25.88 41.86 -46.59
N SER A 849 26.10 40.56 -46.76
CA SER A 849 27.17 40.04 -47.60
C SER A 849 26.97 40.45 -49.07
N TYR A 850 25.73 40.36 -49.59
CA TYR A 850 25.38 40.85 -50.93
C TYR A 850 25.58 42.37 -51.07
N LEU A 851 25.18 43.15 -50.06
CA LEU A 851 25.38 44.60 -50.01
C LEU A 851 26.87 44.95 -50.10
N LYS A 852 27.75 44.25 -49.36
CA LYS A 852 29.21 44.45 -49.42
C LYS A 852 29.82 44.06 -50.76
N LEU A 853 29.24 43.09 -51.48
CA LEU A 853 29.63 42.71 -52.84
C LEU A 853 28.93 43.54 -53.94
N LYS A 854 28.17 44.58 -53.58
CA LYS A 854 27.44 45.45 -54.51
C LYS A 854 26.37 44.72 -55.33
N GLN A 855 25.85 43.59 -54.83
CA GLN A 855 24.75 42.84 -55.44
C GLN A 855 23.41 43.32 -54.88
N TRP A 856 23.01 44.52 -55.28
CA TRP A 856 21.91 45.26 -54.66
C TRP A 856 20.56 44.55 -54.75
N ASP A 857 20.23 43.95 -55.89
CA ASP A 857 18.96 43.21 -56.08
C ASP A 857 18.81 42.04 -55.11
N ASN A 858 19.89 41.29 -54.90
CA ASN A 858 19.90 40.15 -53.97
C ASN A 858 19.82 40.62 -52.51
N ALA A 859 20.51 41.71 -52.17
CA ALA A 859 20.43 42.32 -50.84
C ALA A 859 19.01 42.77 -50.50
N VAL A 860 18.32 43.46 -51.41
CA VAL A 860 16.91 43.90 -51.22
C VAL A 860 15.98 42.71 -51.02
N LYS A 861 16.13 41.63 -51.80
CA LYS A 861 15.34 40.41 -51.64
C LYS A 861 15.51 39.81 -50.25
N ASP A 862 16.76 39.63 -49.80
CA ASP A 862 17.05 39.05 -48.50
C ASP A 862 16.59 39.93 -47.33
N PHE A 863 16.80 41.24 -47.42
CA PHE A 863 16.27 42.18 -46.43
C PHE A 863 14.73 42.17 -46.38
N SER A 864 14.06 41.96 -47.52
CA SER A 864 12.60 41.81 -47.56
C SER A 864 12.15 40.52 -46.87
N GLU A 865 12.85 39.40 -47.07
CA GLU A 865 12.57 38.16 -46.34
C GLU A 865 12.82 38.30 -44.84
N TYR A 866 13.89 39.00 -44.45
CA TYR A 866 14.15 39.32 -43.05
C TYR A 866 13.01 40.14 -42.42
N GLY A 867 12.51 41.15 -43.13
CA GLY A 867 11.42 42.03 -42.68
C GLY A 867 10.05 41.36 -42.53
N LYS A 868 9.87 40.12 -42.98
CA LYS A 868 8.65 39.32 -42.73
C LYS A 868 8.62 38.70 -41.35
N VAL A 869 9.79 38.51 -40.73
CA VAL A 869 9.89 38.15 -39.32
C VAL A 869 9.63 39.42 -38.52
N ASP A 870 9.11 39.33 -37.29
CA ASP A 870 8.95 40.48 -36.39
C ASP A 870 10.34 41.07 -36.04
N VAL A 871 10.90 41.83 -36.98
CA VAL A 871 12.10 42.64 -36.83
C VAL A 871 11.70 43.74 -35.87
N SER A 872 12.37 43.80 -34.73
CA SER A 872 12.03 44.77 -33.69
C SER A 872 11.80 46.14 -34.31
N ALA A 873 10.75 46.83 -33.90
CA ALA A 873 10.44 48.18 -34.36
C ALA A 873 11.54 49.22 -34.02
N THR A 874 12.72 48.77 -33.57
CA THR A 874 13.88 49.55 -33.11
C THR A 874 15.15 49.31 -33.93
N ASP A 875 15.16 48.43 -34.94
CA ASP A 875 16.37 48.15 -35.73
C ASP A 875 16.61 49.19 -36.83
N ALA A 876 17.18 50.33 -36.44
CA ALA A 876 17.53 51.41 -37.36
C ALA A 876 18.59 51.00 -38.41
N ALA A 877 19.46 50.05 -38.09
CA ALA A 877 20.53 49.61 -38.99
C ALA A 877 19.95 48.82 -40.17
N TYR A 878 19.03 47.89 -39.91
CA TYR A 878 18.31 47.17 -40.95
C TYR A 878 17.66 48.10 -41.98
N PHE A 879 16.87 49.07 -41.51
CA PHE A 879 16.19 50.02 -42.40
C PHE A 879 17.20 50.87 -43.19
N ALA A 880 18.32 51.25 -42.59
CA ALA A 880 19.38 51.98 -43.27
C ALA A 880 20.10 51.12 -44.33
N ASP A 881 20.33 49.84 -44.08
CA ASP A 881 20.97 48.92 -45.03
C ASP A 881 20.04 48.56 -46.20
N MET A 882 18.75 48.36 -45.91
CA MET A 882 17.71 48.18 -46.93
C MET A 882 17.55 49.43 -47.81
N GLY A 883 17.47 50.61 -47.19
CA GLY A 883 17.38 51.88 -47.91
C GLY A 883 18.61 52.13 -48.79
N LEU A 884 19.81 51.73 -48.33
CA LEU A 884 21.03 51.85 -49.11
C LEU A 884 21.03 50.96 -50.35
N ALA A 885 20.62 49.69 -50.20
CA ALA A 885 20.49 48.79 -51.35
C ALA A 885 19.49 49.34 -52.39
N GLN A 886 18.34 49.84 -51.95
CA GLN A 886 17.31 50.42 -52.81
C GLN A 886 17.78 51.71 -53.51
N LEU A 887 18.55 52.55 -52.80
CA LEU A 887 19.12 53.77 -53.37
C LEU A 887 20.04 53.47 -54.56
N TYR A 888 20.87 52.42 -54.46
CA TYR A 888 21.74 52.00 -55.57
C TYR A 888 21.00 51.29 -56.71
N LEU A 889 19.78 50.79 -56.47
CA LEU A 889 18.85 50.33 -57.52
C LEU A 889 18.02 51.45 -58.16
N ASN A 890 18.26 52.72 -57.78
CA ASN A 890 17.47 53.89 -58.19
C ASN A 890 15.99 53.82 -57.76
N GLN A 891 15.68 53.08 -56.68
CA GLN A 891 14.35 53.03 -56.06
C GLN A 891 14.21 54.13 -55.00
N ASP A 892 14.42 55.39 -55.41
CA ASP A 892 14.59 56.53 -54.50
C ASP A 892 13.41 56.75 -53.55
N ALA A 893 12.18 56.46 -53.97
CA ALA A 893 10.98 56.61 -53.14
C ALA A 893 10.95 55.62 -51.97
N ASP A 894 11.28 54.35 -52.19
CA ASP A 894 11.29 53.33 -51.15
C ASP A 894 12.54 53.43 -50.28
N ALA A 895 13.68 53.77 -50.88
CA ALA A 895 14.91 54.12 -50.16
C ALA A 895 14.66 55.26 -49.17
N GLY A 896 14.00 56.33 -49.62
CA GLY A 896 13.63 57.47 -48.77
C GLY A 896 12.71 57.08 -47.61
N LYS A 897 11.73 56.20 -47.81
CA LYS A 897 10.87 55.68 -46.72
C LYS A 897 11.70 54.93 -45.69
N ASN A 898 12.55 54.01 -46.11
CA ASN A 898 13.38 53.20 -45.22
C ASN A 898 14.41 54.06 -44.46
N PHE A 899 15.05 55.03 -45.11
CA PHE A 899 15.95 55.95 -44.40
C PHE A 899 15.22 56.86 -43.41
N ASN A 900 14.04 57.39 -43.76
CA ASN A 900 13.22 58.14 -42.81
C ASN A 900 12.86 57.27 -41.61
N LYS A 901 12.51 55.99 -41.85
CA LYS A 901 12.23 55.06 -40.76
C LYS A 901 13.45 54.84 -39.86
N ALA A 902 14.63 54.63 -40.44
CA ALA A 902 15.87 54.52 -39.66
C ALA A 902 16.16 55.77 -38.81
N VAL A 903 15.90 56.97 -39.35
CA VAL A 903 16.08 58.25 -38.62
C VAL A 903 15.00 58.47 -37.55
N GLU A 904 13.76 58.05 -37.78
CA GLU A 904 12.72 58.04 -36.75
C GLU A 904 13.13 57.20 -35.53
N LEU A 905 13.76 56.05 -35.78
CA LEU A 905 14.21 55.14 -34.73
C LEU A 905 15.50 55.59 -34.06
N LYS A 906 16.41 56.18 -34.84
CA LYS A 906 17.67 56.75 -34.35
C LYS A 906 17.99 58.03 -35.12
N ASN A 907 17.70 59.17 -34.50
CA ASN A 907 17.78 60.49 -35.11
C ASN A 907 19.17 60.87 -35.65
N ASP A 908 20.23 60.28 -35.10
CA ASP A 908 21.63 60.47 -35.49
C ASP A 908 22.19 59.28 -36.30
N HIS A 909 21.34 58.44 -36.90
CA HIS A 909 21.79 57.31 -37.72
C HIS A 909 22.47 57.80 -39.00
N ALA A 910 23.80 57.80 -38.98
CA ALA A 910 24.62 58.49 -39.97
C ALA A 910 24.37 58.01 -41.42
N GLN A 911 24.30 56.69 -41.65
CA GLN A 911 24.02 56.13 -42.97
C GLN A 911 22.65 56.51 -43.53
N ALA A 912 21.65 56.65 -42.65
CA ALA A 912 20.30 56.97 -43.08
C ALA A 912 20.17 58.46 -43.42
N LEU A 913 20.76 59.33 -42.61
CA LEU A 913 20.87 60.76 -42.90
C LEU A 913 21.63 61.01 -44.21
N TYR A 914 22.72 60.28 -44.45
CA TYR A 914 23.46 60.35 -45.72
C TYR A 914 22.57 59.93 -46.90
N GLY A 915 21.87 58.80 -46.76
CA GLY A 915 20.91 58.30 -47.75
C GLY A 915 19.81 59.30 -48.08
N LEU A 916 19.18 59.92 -47.07
CA LEU A 916 18.16 60.98 -47.27
C LEU A 916 18.72 62.21 -47.98
N GLY A 917 19.98 62.56 -47.69
CA GLY A 917 20.70 63.60 -48.40
C GLY A 917 20.81 63.31 -49.90
N LEU A 918 21.21 62.09 -50.24
CA LEU A 918 21.33 61.64 -51.64
C LEU A 918 19.97 61.53 -52.35
N VAL A 919 18.95 60.96 -51.69
CA VAL A 919 17.57 60.90 -52.24
C VAL A 919 17.05 62.32 -52.51
N SER A 920 17.24 63.25 -51.56
CA SER A 920 16.80 64.64 -51.71
C SER A 920 17.56 65.38 -52.83
N ALA A 921 18.84 65.08 -53.01
CA ALA A 921 19.64 65.64 -54.10
C ALA A 921 19.15 65.15 -55.47
N ARG A 922 18.84 63.85 -55.60
CA ARG A 922 18.25 63.27 -56.83
C ARG A 922 16.87 63.85 -57.14
N ALA A 923 16.09 64.16 -56.10
CA ALA A 923 14.80 64.85 -56.21
C ALA A 923 14.91 66.38 -56.42
N SER A 924 16.10 66.91 -56.71
CA SER A 924 16.37 68.35 -56.88
C SER A 924 15.99 69.24 -55.68
N SER A 925 15.79 68.64 -54.50
CA SER A 925 15.48 69.31 -53.23
C SER A 925 16.77 69.64 -52.49
N PHE A 926 17.58 70.51 -53.08
CA PHE A 926 18.97 70.75 -52.65
C PHE A 926 19.10 71.31 -51.23
N ASP A 927 18.13 72.10 -50.75
CA ASP A 927 18.16 72.64 -49.38
C ASP A 927 17.98 71.52 -48.33
N LYS A 928 17.05 70.59 -48.58
CA LYS A 928 16.87 69.40 -47.72
C LYS A 928 18.05 68.43 -47.84
N ALA A 929 18.58 68.27 -49.05
CA ALA A 929 19.78 67.46 -49.28
C ALA A 929 20.96 67.98 -48.45
N TYR A 930 21.16 69.29 -48.43
CA TYR A 930 22.20 69.94 -47.64
C TYR A 930 22.01 69.66 -46.14
N GLU A 931 20.80 69.88 -45.62
CA GLU A 931 20.48 69.68 -44.21
C GLU A 931 20.76 68.23 -43.74
N TYR A 932 20.32 67.24 -44.51
CA TYR A 932 20.55 65.84 -44.17
C TYR A 932 22.03 65.45 -44.27
N LEU A 933 22.76 65.88 -45.30
CA LEU A 933 24.20 65.61 -45.44
C LEU A 933 25.03 66.27 -44.35
N GLU A 934 24.68 67.49 -43.92
CA GLU A 934 25.34 68.17 -42.79
C GLU A 934 25.10 67.39 -41.49
N LYS A 935 23.84 67.02 -41.19
CA LYS A 935 23.51 66.20 -40.01
C LYS A 935 24.27 64.87 -40.03
N ALA A 936 24.33 64.21 -41.18
CA ALA A 936 25.05 62.96 -41.38
C ALA A 936 26.54 63.12 -41.04
N TYR A 937 27.19 64.16 -41.55
CA TYR A 937 28.60 64.46 -41.26
C TYR A 937 28.85 64.76 -39.78
N MET A 938 27.96 65.53 -39.13
CA MET A 938 28.08 65.92 -37.72
C MET A 938 28.07 64.72 -36.76
N THR A 939 27.53 63.57 -37.16
CA THR A 939 27.62 62.32 -36.40
C THR A 939 29.07 61.81 -36.23
N ARG A 940 30.00 62.24 -37.09
CA ARG A 940 31.38 61.75 -37.23
C ARG A 940 31.52 60.24 -37.53
N GLN A 941 30.43 59.53 -37.78
CA GLN A 941 30.44 58.08 -38.01
C GLN A 941 30.72 57.71 -39.47
N ILE A 942 30.32 58.55 -40.43
CA ILE A 942 30.51 58.31 -41.89
C ILE A 942 31.98 58.34 -42.32
N ILE A 943 32.85 58.90 -41.48
CA ILE A 943 34.29 59.05 -41.76
C ILE A 943 35.04 57.71 -41.59
N LYS A 944 34.45 56.75 -40.85
CA LYS A 944 35.06 55.45 -40.52
C LYS A 944 34.56 54.37 -41.49
N ASP A 945 35.38 54.11 -42.51
CA ASP A 945 35.53 52.86 -43.27
C ASP A 945 34.37 52.22 -44.07
N GLN A 946 33.18 52.81 -44.14
CA GLN A 946 32.05 52.21 -44.88
C GLN A 946 31.74 52.82 -46.27
N TYR A 947 32.37 53.94 -46.63
CA TYR A 947 32.04 54.70 -47.85
C TYR A 947 33.23 54.75 -48.82
N ALA A 948 32.93 54.83 -50.11
CA ALA A 948 33.95 54.90 -51.15
C ALA A 948 34.84 56.15 -50.95
N PRO A 949 36.14 56.11 -51.31
CA PRO A 949 37.04 57.25 -51.18
C PRO A 949 36.47 58.55 -51.78
N GLU A 950 35.71 58.43 -52.87
CA GLU A 950 35.05 59.51 -53.58
C GLU A 950 33.90 60.13 -52.78
N GLU A 951 33.15 59.32 -52.03
CA GLU A 951 32.05 59.76 -51.15
C GLU A 951 32.60 60.45 -49.88
N LYS A 952 33.70 59.94 -49.34
CA LYS A 952 34.45 60.60 -48.25
C LYS A 952 35.04 61.94 -48.71
N ALA A 953 35.59 61.97 -49.93
CA ALA A 953 36.08 63.20 -50.55
C ALA A 953 34.94 64.20 -50.80
N PHE A 954 33.79 63.73 -51.30
CA PHE A 954 32.59 64.54 -51.50
C PHE A 954 32.10 65.20 -50.21
N LEU A 955 31.96 64.45 -49.11
CA LEU A 955 31.56 64.99 -47.81
C LEU A 955 32.60 65.95 -47.21
N ALA A 956 33.89 65.64 -47.39
CA ALA A 956 34.99 66.52 -46.95
C ALA A 956 35.02 67.83 -47.75
N ASP A 957 34.79 67.79 -49.06
CA ASP A 957 34.74 68.97 -49.93
C ASP A 957 33.43 69.77 -49.74
N PHE A 958 32.30 69.10 -49.52
CA PHE A 958 31.03 69.71 -49.11
C PHE A 958 31.20 70.58 -47.85
N MET A 959 31.98 70.12 -46.87
CA MET A 959 32.27 70.87 -45.64
C MET A 959 33.28 72.02 -45.83
N LYS A 960 34.21 71.93 -46.80
CA LYS A 960 35.09 73.07 -47.16
C LYS A 960 34.31 74.23 -47.79
N VAL A 961 33.15 73.96 -48.38
CA VAL A 961 32.28 74.94 -49.06
C VAL A 961 31.35 75.67 -48.08
N LYS A 962 31.32 75.27 -46.80
CA LYS A 962 30.46 75.81 -45.72
C LYS A 962 30.49 77.34 -45.56
N ALA A 963 31.51 78.03 -46.06
CA ALA A 963 31.64 79.48 -45.97
C ALA A 963 31.03 80.28 -47.14
N ASN A 964 30.53 79.65 -48.22
CA ASN A 964 30.10 80.43 -49.40
C ASN A 964 28.97 79.76 -50.23
N LYS A 965 27.74 80.30 -50.09
CA LYS A 965 26.50 79.89 -50.79
C LYS A 965 26.64 79.87 -52.32
N THR A 966 27.55 80.68 -52.88
CA THR A 966 27.81 80.75 -54.32
C THR A 966 28.67 79.59 -54.83
N LYS A 967 29.66 79.12 -54.04
CA LYS A 967 30.46 77.93 -54.36
C LYS A 967 29.64 76.64 -54.26
N PHE A 968 28.67 76.59 -53.35
CA PHE A 968 27.71 75.47 -53.28
C PHE A 968 26.91 75.35 -54.58
N ASN A 969 26.42 76.48 -55.11
CA ASN A 969 25.74 76.52 -56.41
C ASN A 969 26.66 76.22 -57.62
N GLN A 970 28.00 76.28 -57.48
CA GLN A 970 28.96 75.86 -58.52
C GLN A 970 29.30 74.35 -58.42
N LEU A 971 29.40 73.81 -57.20
CA LEU A 971 29.48 72.36 -56.99
C LEU A 971 28.21 71.66 -57.50
N LYS A 972 27.06 72.32 -57.31
CA LYS A 972 25.74 71.94 -57.84
C LYS A 972 25.74 71.75 -59.36
N SER A 973 26.51 72.54 -60.10
CA SER A 973 26.62 72.45 -61.57
C SER A 973 27.61 71.38 -62.03
N SER A 974 28.68 71.15 -61.27
CA SER A 974 29.75 70.22 -61.65
C SER A 974 29.41 68.76 -61.34
N TYR A 975 28.61 68.50 -60.30
CA TYR A 975 28.15 67.14 -59.98
C TYR A 975 26.90 66.71 -60.77
N ALA A 976 26.05 67.65 -61.19
CA ALA A 976 24.96 67.35 -62.13
C ALA A 976 25.47 66.83 -63.49
N ILE A 977 26.75 67.03 -63.80
CA ILE A 977 27.43 66.58 -65.02
C ILE A 977 28.25 65.29 -64.77
N ALA A 978 28.62 64.96 -63.53
CA ALA A 978 29.52 63.85 -63.21
C ALA A 978 28.82 62.57 -62.71
N LYS A 979 27.51 62.41 -62.96
CA LYS A 979 26.77 61.17 -62.72
C LYS A 979 26.49 60.43 -64.02
#